data_AF-A0A1V4HJY7-F1
#
_entry.id   AF-A0A1V4HJY7-F1
#
_cell.length_a   1.000
_cell.length_b   1.000
_cell.length_c   1.000
_cell.angle_alpha   90.00
_cell.angle_beta   90.00
_cell.angle_gamma   90.00
#
_symmetry.space_group_name_H-M   'P 1'
#
loop_
_entity.id
_entity.type
_entity.pdbx_description
1 polymer ?
#
loop_
_entity_poly.entity_id
_entity_poly.type
_entity_poly.pdbx_seq_one_letter_code
_entity_poly.pdbx_strand_id
1 'polypeptide(L)'
;MWTFIQKNTWFRYVIAGMVSFGLFLGLYHIITVEGADNNPRFMMIRLEDIGPGGYYSTLEGIGKLRAVLSYLNEQNVHYSLAVIPRWKNIMPDGTRYDRSIDQLDNSYIQSFDKVLREAAQSNGTIGMHGYTHQVGDERREDGHQASGIGNEFNVPDVPETMTAAFALNRVKEGLSRFQAAGFMPHFWEAPHYHTTPEQDKVFRSYFGLQYQPDTSINSNPPFAQYENVLNTSNGIPSFGNVYVPTTLSYIPSGKDEKFILNQLGKMERINSFFYHPFLEFSHLEPVLDEWGSPVVKDGIPAYQYMHDNKSVLQKLITQLHQKGYPFYSIHDYIPFTPAQRLKIGSAKSTLVQVGHVTGRSEADIVSWDKKTGNIAVTQGKFSAIRNESQPAPQTAATIPYVDGSAFALNSRDNQHKEGLWVVTPTGKLEAYSSLANGFTKKQSWKIPANRWYDLYELRQPNGDCILAGQSIDRSQLLGVYVHGNEVKPIKPYTFRTSSSRDLIVRNVKNQNRQSLLLFKENTSQGVEFELDKTAMQWNLNKVFLDIPEELGNIRFGDFNGDGKEDILRYDAKNMTSRVYQGTTENEYQLLSVFGPWGKANGRIVVADFDGNGKDDIARYPSDDAFLDVALSFQSQNAKE
;
A
#
# COMPACT_ATOMS: atom_id res chain seq x y z
N MET A 1 40.74 37.80 33.77
CA MET A 1 39.47 37.30 33.16
C MET A 1 38.66 36.44 34.14
N TRP A 2 39.26 35.43 34.76
CA TRP A 2 38.57 34.54 35.72
C TRP A 2 38.03 35.27 36.98
N THR A 3 38.76 36.23 37.51
CA THR A 3 38.35 37.07 38.65
C THR A 3 37.21 38.06 38.32
N PHE A 4 37.08 38.47 37.05
CA PHE A 4 35.99 39.36 36.59
C PHE A 4 34.66 38.62 36.46
N ILE A 5 34.72 37.39 35.93
CA ILE A 5 33.57 36.47 35.82
C ILE A 5 33.05 36.08 37.22
N GLN A 6 33.93 36.07 38.24
CA GLN A 6 33.50 35.74 39.59
C GLN A 6 32.68 36.84 40.27
N LYS A 7 32.98 38.13 40.05
CA LYS A 7 32.31 39.26 40.70
C LYS A 7 30.98 39.67 40.04
N ASN A 8 30.81 39.42 38.75
CA ASN A 8 29.60 39.79 38.01
C ASN A 8 28.73 38.57 37.73
N THR A 9 27.81 38.27 38.66
CA THR A 9 26.87 37.14 38.56
C THR A 9 26.03 37.18 37.29
N TRP A 10 25.60 38.37 36.84
CA TRP A 10 24.84 38.55 35.59
C TRP A 10 25.62 38.05 34.35
N PHE A 11 26.94 38.24 34.33
CA PHE A 11 27.80 37.84 33.21
C PHE A 11 27.89 36.31 33.08
N ARG A 12 27.75 35.57 34.19
CA ARG A 12 27.67 34.10 34.18
C ARG A 12 26.37 33.61 33.53
N TYR A 13 25.25 34.31 33.77
CA TYR A 13 23.98 34.01 33.11
C TYR A 13 24.02 34.30 31.62
N VAL A 14 24.73 35.36 31.19
CA VAL A 14 24.93 35.65 29.76
C VAL A 14 25.77 34.57 29.08
N ILE A 15 26.89 34.15 29.70
CA ILE A 15 27.72 33.06 29.15
C ILE A 15 26.93 31.75 29.08
N ALA A 16 26.19 31.41 30.14
CA ALA A 16 25.33 30.22 30.15
C ALA A 16 24.22 30.32 29.08
N GLY A 17 23.63 31.51 28.88
CA GLY A 17 22.67 31.76 27.81
C GLY A 17 23.26 31.60 26.42
N MET A 18 24.47 32.10 26.19
CA MET A 18 25.18 31.93 24.90
C MET A 18 25.59 30.47 24.64
N VAL A 19 26.02 29.74 25.67
CA VAL A 19 26.34 28.30 25.54
C VAL A 19 25.07 27.50 25.29
N SER A 20 23.98 27.77 26.00
CA SER A 20 22.68 27.13 25.76
C SER A 20 22.11 27.48 24.39
N PHE A 21 22.26 28.72 23.93
CA PHE A 21 21.84 29.13 22.59
C PHE A 21 22.74 28.53 21.50
N GLY A 22 24.05 28.40 21.74
CA GLY A 22 24.98 27.71 20.85
C GLY A 22 24.75 26.20 20.80
N LEU A 23 24.39 25.57 21.92
CA LEU A 23 23.94 24.17 21.97
C LEU A 23 22.56 24.00 21.33
N PHE A 24 21.65 24.97 21.48
CA PHE A 24 20.35 24.95 20.82
C PHE A 24 20.49 25.16 19.31
N LEU A 25 21.35 26.07 18.85
CA LEU A 25 21.69 26.24 17.43
C LEU A 25 22.46 25.05 16.89
N GLY A 26 23.36 24.46 17.68
CA GLY A 26 24.08 23.23 17.35
C GLY A 26 23.15 22.04 17.25
N LEU A 27 22.22 21.87 18.19
CA LEU A 27 21.14 20.86 18.13
C LEU A 27 20.18 21.15 16.98
N TYR A 28 19.80 22.40 16.75
CA TYR A 28 18.95 22.79 15.62
C TYR A 28 19.66 22.49 14.30
N HIS A 29 20.96 22.81 14.18
CA HIS A 29 21.76 22.45 13.01
C HIS A 29 21.93 20.94 12.89
N ILE A 30 22.21 20.19 13.96
CA ILE A 30 22.30 18.72 13.93
C ILE A 30 20.95 18.10 13.57
N ILE A 31 19.82 18.62 14.07
CA ILE A 31 18.47 18.19 13.69
C ILE A 31 18.18 18.52 12.22
N THR A 32 18.71 19.62 11.69
CA THR A 32 18.59 19.95 10.26
C THR A 32 19.65 19.28 9.37
N VAL A 33 20.75 18.77 9.93
CA VAL A 33 21.88 18.13 9.21
C VAL A 33 21.75 16.59 9.24
N GLU A 34 21.13 16.00 10.27
CA GLU A 34 20.54 14.65 10.24
C GLU A 34 19.22 14.61 9.44
N GLY A 35 18.78 15.75 8.91
CA GLY A 35 17.60 15.91 8.06
C GLY A 35 17.86 16.69 6.76
N ALA A 36 19.12 16.87 6.35
CA ALA A 36 19.44 17.50 5.08
C ALA A 36 19.29 16.48 3.94
N ASP A 37 18.25 16.65 3.12
CA ASP A 37 18.04 16.04 1.79
C ASP A 37 17.74 14.53 1.68
N ASN A 38 17.22 13.87 2.73
CA ASN A 38 16.80 12.46 2.61
C ASN A 38 15.37 12.25 2.08
N ASN A 39 14.56 13.29 1.88
CA ASN A 39 13.28 13.10 1.20
C ASN A 39 13.55 12.87 -0.30
N PRO A 40 13.12 11.73 -0.87
CA PRO A 40 13.34 11.47 -2.28
C PRO A 40 12.71 12.57 -3.11
N ARG A 41 13.46 13.06 -4.12
CA ARG A 41 12.87 13.90 -5.16
C ARG A 41 12.03 13.00 -6.03
N PHE A 42 10.77 13.36 -6.21
CA PHE A 42 9.86 12.64 -7.09
C PHE A 42 8.88 13.63 -7.74
N MET A 43 8.21 13.15 -8.77
CA MET A 43 7.07 13.78 -9.40
C MET A 43 5.90 12.80 -9.50
N MET A 44 4.68 13.26 -9.24
CA MET A 44 3.48 12.50 -9.60
C MET A 44 2.62 13.29 -10.58
N ILE A 45 2.00 12.59 -11.53
CA ILE A 45 1.08 13.15 -12.51
C ILE A 45 -0.24 12.36 -12.48
N ARG A 46 -1.36 13.08 -12.45
CA ARG A 46 -2.69 12.52 -12.75
C ARG A 46 -3.20 13.04 -14.09
N LEU A 47 -3.58 12.14 -14.97
CA LEU A 47 -4.25 12.44 -16.22
C LEU A 47 -5.76 12.46 -15.97
N GLU A 48 -6.43 13.56 -16.32
CA GLU A 48 -7.84 13.80 -15.99
C GLU A 48 -8.80 13.72 -17.18
N ASP A 49 -10.09 13.64 -16.87
CA ASP A 49 -11.22 13.61 -17.80
C ASP A 49 -11.18 12.49 -18.83
N ILE A 50 -10.61 11.34 -18.47
CA ILE A 50 -10.50 10.20 -19.39
C ILE A 50 -11.79 9.38 -19.31
N GLY A 51 -12.53 9.26 -20.40
CA GLY A 51 -13.72 8.43 -20.42
C GLY A 51 -14.13 8.06 -21.83
N PRO A 52 -15.15 7.19 -21.99
CA PRO A 52 -15.57 6.68 -23.29
C PRO A 52 -16.39 7.72 -24.07
N GLY A 53 -15.93 8.96 -24.17
CA GLY A 53 -16.60 10.07 -24.85
C GLY A 53 -15.72 11.32 -24.94
N GLY A 54 -16.32 12.48 -25.21
CA GLY A 54 -15.58 13.74 -25.36
C GLY A 54 -14.52 13.65 -26.48
N TYR A 55 -13.28 14.03 -26.16
CA TYR A 55 -12.13 13.91 -27.07
C TYR A 55 -11.77 12.47 -27.45
N TYR A 56 -12.28 11.50 -26.70
CA TYR A 56 -12.02 10.08 -26.92
C TYR A 56 -13.18 9.36 -27.61
N SER A 57 -14.22 10.10 -28.03
CA SER A 57 -15.47 9.56 -28.63
C SER A 57 -15.32 8.84 -29.97
N THR A 58 -14.12 8.82 -30.55
CA THR A 58 -13.81 8.22 -31.87
C THR A 58 -12.58 7.31 -31.79
N LEU A 59 -12.42 6.40 -32.75
CA LEU A 59 -11.20 5.56 -32.85
C LEU A 59 -9.93 6.39 -33.03
N GLU A 60 -10.02 7.53 -33.73
CA GLU A 60 -8.92 8.49 -33.81
C GLU A 60 -8.55 9.04 -32.42
N GLY A 61 -9.53 9.48 -31.63
CA GLY A 61 -9.30 9.98 -30.28
C GLY A 61 -8.69 8.92 -29.35
N ILE A 62 -9.16 7.68 -29.46
CA ILE A 62 -8.58 6.52 -28.74
C ILE A 62 -7.13 6.26 -29.20
N GLY A 63 -6.86 6.30 -30.50
CA GLY A 63 -5.51 6.12 -31.05
C GLY A 63 -4.54 7.20 -30.58
N LYS A 64 -5.01 8.45 -30.52
CA LYS A 64 -4.23 9.58 -29.98
C LYS A 64 -4.00 9.46 -28.48
N LEU A 65 -4.99 9.04 -27.69
CA LEU A 65 -4.79 8.73 -26.28
C LEU A 65 -3.74 7.63 -26.10
N ARG A 66 -3.85 6.52 -26.85
CA ARG A 66 -2.87 5.42 -26.82
C ARG A 66 -1.45 5.92 -27.12
N ALA A 67 -1.28 6.84 -28.07
CA ALA A 67 0.01 7.44 -28.39
C ALA A 67 0.58 8.27 -27.23
N VAL A 68 -0.24 9.08 -26.56
CA VAL A 68 0.20 9.83 -25.36
C VAL A 68 0.62 8.89 -24.24
N LEU A 69 -0.18 7.86 -23.95
CA LEU A 69 0.13 6.90 -22.89
C LEU A 69 1.39 6.07 -23.23
N SER A 70 1.55 5.67 -24.50
CA SER A 70 2.74 4.96 -24.97
C SER A 70 3.99 5.83 -24.82
N TYR A 71 3.91 7.12 -25.17
CA TYR A 71 5.00 8.06 -24.94
C TYR A 71 5.37 8.17 -23.46
N LEU A 72 4.40 8.26 -22.54
CA LEU A 72 4.68 8.29 -21.11
C LEU A 72 5.41 7.02 -20.65
N ASN A 73 4.97 5.85 -21.12
CA ASN A 73 5.63 4.58 -20.83
C ASN A 73 7.06 4.53 -21.39
N GLU A 74 7.27 4.94 -22.64
CA GLU A 74 8.60 5.01 -23.29
C GLU A 74 9.56 5.96 -22.57
N GLN A 75 9.03 6.96 -21.86
CA GLN A 75 9.80 7.88 -21.03
C GLN A 75 9.91 7.41 -19.57
N ASN A 76 9.52 6.19 -19.21
CA ASN A 76 9.49 5.69 -17.83
C ASN A 76 8.70 6.60 -16.87
N VAL A 77 7.61 7.19 -17.34
CA VAL A 77 6.74 8.02 -16.52
C VAL A 77 5.64 7.16 -15.92
N HIS A 78 5.62 7.04 -14.58
CA HIS A 78 4.45 6.57 -13.85
C HIS A 78 3.36 7.64 -13.79
N TYR A 79 2.11 7.26 -14.07
CA TYR A 79 0.98 8.18 -14.13
C TYR A 79 -0.31 7.57 -13.58
N SER A 80 -1.20 8.41 -13.08
CA SER A 80 -2.55 8.02 -12.65
C SER A 80 -3.58 8.43 -13.69
N LEU A 81 -4.58 7.60 -13.97
CA LEU A 81 -5.67 7.87 -14.91
C LEU A 81 -6.96 8.10 -14.11
N ALA A 82 -7.49 9.32 -14.11
CA ALA A 82 -8.78 9.64 -13.54
C ALA A 82 -9.87 9.30 -14.57
N VAL A 83 -10.42 8.08 -14.46
CA VAL A 83 -11.35 7.54 -15.47
C VAL A 83 -12.80 7.79 -15.07
N ILE A 84 -13.57 8.39 -15.98
CA ILE A 84 -15.02 8.60 -15.89
C ILE A 84 -15.72 7.32 -16.41
N PRO A 85 -16.37 6.52 -15.54
CA PRO A 85 -16.93 5.23 -15.95
C PRO A 85 -18.02 5.32 -17.01
N ARG A 86 -18.80 6.41 -17.02
CA ARG A 86 -19.87 6.61 -18.00
C ARG A 86 -19.91 8.05 -18.50
N TRP A 87 -19.75 8.22 -19.79
CA TRP A 87 -19.78 9.52 -20.44
C TRP A 87 -21.17 9.85 -20.97
N LYS A 88 -21.74 10.98 -20.55
CA LYS A 88 -23.04 11.48 -20.98
C LYS A 88 -22.95 12.93 -21.46
N ASN A 89 -23.40 13.19 -22.68
CA ASN A 89 -23.52 14.54 -23.23
C ASN A 89 -24.87 14.74 -23.93
N ILE A 90 -25.45 15.93 -23.79
CA ILE A 90 -26.63 16.38 -24.54
C ILE A 90 -26.18 17.54 -25.43
N MET A 91 -26.22 17.34 -26.74
CA MET A 91 -25.79 18.32 -27.73
C MET A 91 -26.82 19.44 -27.90
N PRO A 92 -26.46 20.60 -28.50
CA PRO A 92 -27.39 21.72 -28.71
C PRO A 92 -28.64 21.37 -29.52
N ASP A 93 -28.57 20.36 -30.40
CA ASP A 93 -29.69 19.87 -31.20
C ASP A 93 -30.58 18.83 -30.46
N GLY A 94 -30.27 18.55 -29.19
CA GLY A 94 -30.98 17.58 -28.36
C GLY A 94 -30.51 16.13 -28.50
N THR A 95 -29.54 15.85 -29.39
CA THR A 95 -28.97 14.51 -29.51
C THR A 95 -28.20 14.13 -28.25
N ARG A 96 -28.30 12.85 -27.86
CA ARG A 96 -27.68 12.32 -26.64
C ARG A 96 -26.55 11.35 -26.98
N TYR A 97 -25.41 11.57 -26.36
CA TYR A 97 -24.31 10.61 -26.31
C TYR A 97 -24.28 9.97 -24.92
N ASP A 98 -24.27 8.64 -24.87
CA ASP A 98 -24.25 7.87 -23.62
C ASP A 98 -23.47 6.58 -23.83
N ARG A 99 -22.28 6.50 -23.23
CA ARG A 99 -21.39 5.35 -23.32
C ARG A 99 -20.78 5.06 -21.97
N SER A 100 -20.60 3.77 -21.68
CA SER A 100 -20.05 3.30 -20.41
C SER A 100 -18.95 2.29 -20.67
N ILE A 101 -17.95 2.23 -19.79
CA ILE A 101 -16.77 1.38 -19.94
C ILE A 101 -17.09 -0.13 -19.95
N ASP A 102 -18.25 -0.53 -19.44
CA ASP A 102 -18.72 -1.92 -19.37
C ASP A 102 -19.55 -2.36 -20.59
N GLN A 103 -19.80 -1.48 -21.57
CA GLN A 103 -20.50 -1.82 -22.81
C GLN A 103 -19.60 -2.58 -23.79
N LEU A 104 -19.05 -3.72 -23.36
CA LEU A 104 -18.07 -4.51 -24.10
C LEU A 104 -18.64 -5.25 -25.32
N ASP A 105 -19.95 -5.16 -25.58
CA ASP A 105 -20.58 -5.57 -26.83
C ASP A 105 -20.37 -4.54 -27.97
N ASN A 106 -19.94 -3.33 -27.63
CA ASN A 106 -19.62 -2.26 -28.57
C ASN A 106 -18.13 -2.27 -28.95
N SER A 107 -17.81 -2.40 -30.24
CA SER A 107 -16.42 -2.47 -30.73
C SER A 107 -15.57 -1.22 -30.46
N TYR A 108 -16.19 -0.04 -30.41
CA TYR A 108 -15.51 1.19 -30.02
C TYR A 108 -15.16 1.16 -28.52
N ILE A 109 -16.05 0.66 -27.66
CA ILE A 109 -15.77 0.52 -26.21
C ILE A 109 -14.70 -0.55 -25.96
N GLN A 110 -14.70 -1.66 -26.71
CA GLN A 110 -13.60 -2.64 -26.66
C GLN A 110 -12.24 -2.01 -27.00
N SER A 111 -12.21 -1.02 -27.91
CA SER A 111 -10.99 -0.30 -28.25
C SER A 111 -10.52 0.61 -27.11
N PHE A 112 -11.46 1.27 -26.42
CA PHE A 112 -11.15 2.08 -25.24
C PHE A 112 -10.67 1.21 -24.07
N ASP A 113 -11.38 0.10 -23.79
CA ASP A 113 -11.01 -0.92 -22.80
C ASP A 113 -9.58 -1.42 -23.02
N LYS A 114 -9.23 -1.73 -24.27
CA LYS A 114 -7.87 -2.17 -24.64
C LYS A 114 -6.80 -1.16 -24.25
N VAL A 115 -6.99 0.12 -24.57
CA VAL A 115 -6.04 1.19 -24.21
C VAL A 115 -5.93 1.35 -22.68
N LEU A 116 -7.04 1.23 -21.95
CA LEU A 116 -7.00 1.26 -20.48
C LEU A 116 -6.24 0.05 -19.91
N ARG A 117 -6.46 -1.17 -20.43
CA ARG A 117 -5.71 -2.36 -19.98
C ARG A 117 -4.23 -2.26 -20.25
N GLU A 118 -3.84 -1.80 -21.45
CA GLU A 118 -2.44 -1.57 -21.81
C GLU A 118 -1.78 -0.57 -20.84
N ALA A 119 -2.48 0.50 -20.49
CA ALA A 119 -1.99 1.46 -19.51
C ALA A 119 -1.86 0.85 -18.11
N ALA A 120 -2.82 0.06 -17.66
CA ALA A 120 -2.78 -0.62 -16.36
C ALA A 120 -1.71 -1.72 -16.25
N GLN A 121 -1.34 -2.34 -17.37
CA GLN A 121 -0.29 -3.36 -17.45
C GLN A 121 1.12 -2.76 -17.58
N SER A 122 1.22 -1.44 -17.72
CA SER A 122 2.48 -0.69 -17.84
C SER A 122 2.61 0.27 -16.65
N ASN A 123 2.87 1.57 -16.87
CA ASN A 123 3.15 2.51 -15.79
C ASN A 123 1.90 3.29 -15.31
N GLY A 124 0.71 2.91 -15.79
CA GLY A 124 -0.55 3.58 -15.48
C GLY A 124 -1.29 2.98 -14.27
N THR A 125 -1.76 3.83 -13.36
CA THR A 125 -2.67 3.46 -12.27
C THR A 125 -4.07 3.98 -12.54
N ILE A 126 -5.08 3.11 -12.64
CA ILE A 126 -6.46 3.53 -12.92
C ILE A 126 -7.18 3.90 -11.62
N GLY A 127 -7.79 5.09 -11.59
CA GLY A 127 -8.70 5.53 -10.53
C GLY A 127 -10.08 5.92 -11.07
N MET A 128 -11.03 6.09 -10.16
CA MET A 128 -12.40 6.46 -10.47
C MET A 128 -12.59 7.98 -10.30
N HIS A 129 -12.96 8.64 -11.40
CA HIS A 129 -13.22 10.07 -11.47
C HIS A 129 -14.73 10.35 -11.51
N GLY A 130 -15.35 10.45 -10.32
CA GLY A 130 -16.80 10.46 -10.18
C GLY A 130 -17.46 9.24 -10.85
N TYR A 131 -18.72 9.36 -11.25
CA TYR A 131 -19.37 8.33 -12.08
C TYR A 131 -19.62 8.83 -13.50
N THR A 132 -20.19 10.02 -13.64
CA THR A 132 -20.48 10.61 -14.94
C THR A 132 -19.88 11.99 -15.14
N HIS A 133 -19.32 12.61 -14.10
CA HIS A 133 -18.75 13.96 -14.19
C HIS A 133 -19.78 15.00 -14.69
N GLN A 134 -21.05 14.80 -14.35
CA GLN A 134 -22.17 15.65 -14.78
C GLN A 134 -23.35 15.55 -13.81
N VAL A 135 -24.28 16.50 -13.89
CA VAL A 135 -25.53 16.55 -13.13
C VAL A 135 -26.75 16.72 -14.04
N GLY A 136 -27.82 16.01 -13.70
CA GLY A 136 -29.11 16.12 -14.38
C GLY A 136 -29.21 15.31 -15.68
N ASP A 137 -30.32 15.51 -16.39
CA ASP A 137 -30.65 14.83 -17.65
C ASP A 137 -31.18 15.79 -18.72
N GLU A 138 -31.02 17.09 -18.50
CA GLU A 138 -31.45 18.17 -19.39
C GLU A 138 -30.28 19.07 -19.76
N ARG A 139 -30.33 19.68 -20.95
CA ARG A 139 -29.29 20.61 -21.39
C ARG A 139 -29.33 21.87 -20.51
N ARG A 140 -28.19 22.23 -19.92
CA ARG A 140 -27.96 23.48 -19.19
C ARG A 140 -26.98 24.33 -19.97
N GLU A 141 -27.13 25.65 -19.87
CA GLU A 141 -26.23 26.61 -20.54
C GLU A 141 -24.87 26.73 -19.84
N ASP A 142 -24.78 26.33 -18.56
CA ASP A 142 -23.54 26.28 -17.80
C ASP A 142 -22.69 25.04 -18.11
N GLY A 143 -23.20 24.09 -18.91
CA GLY A 143 -22.50 22.88 -19.31
C GLY A 143 -22.44 21.80 -18.21
N HIS A 144 -23.06 22.00 -17.05
CA HIS A 144 -22.96 21.07 -15.92
C HIS A 144 -23.57 19.67 -16.18
N GLN A 145 -24.43 19.54 -17.20
CA GLN A 145 -24.97 18.28 -17.68
C GLN A 145 -24.02 17.46 -18.56
N ALA A 146 -22.91 18.05 -19.01
CA ALA A 146 -21.97 17.42 -19.91
C ALA A 146 -20.78 16.86 -19.14
N SER A 147 -20.47 15.57 -19.35
CA SER A 147 -19.26 14.94 -18.81
C SER A 147 -18.00 15.71 -19.22
N GLY A 148 -17.02 15.79 -18.31
CA GLY A 148 -15.76 16.55 -18.46
C GLY A 148 -15.88 18.06 -18.18
N ILE A 149 -17.03 18.69 -18.42
CA ILE A 149 -17.25 20.11 -18.08
C ILE A 149 -17.96 20.24 -16.73
N GLY A 150 -18.91 19.35 -16.47
CA GLY A 150 -19.80 19.47 -15.34
C GLY A 150 -19.23 19.02 -14.01
N ASN A 151 -20.00 19.30 -12.97
CA ASN A 151 -19.75 18.82 -11.62
C ASN A 151 -20.89 17.90 -11.22
N GLU A 152 -20.57 16.74 -10.69
CA GLU A 152 -21.57 15.73 -10.32
C GLU A 152 -22.10 15.90 -8.90
N PHE A 153 -21.29 16.47 -8.01
CA PHE A 153 -21.56 16.56 -6.57
C PHE A 153 -21.57 18.01 -6.11
N ASN A 154 -22.26 18.27 -5.00
CA ASN A 154 -22.31 19.58 -4.35
C ASN A 154 -22.63 20.73 -5.33
N VAL A 155 -23.63 20.52 -6.18
CA VAL A 155 -24.10 21.50 -7.17
C VAL A 155 -25.19 22.37 -6.52
N PRO A 156 -24.95 23.68 -6.30
CA PRO A 156 -25.81 24.50 -5.45
C PRO A 156 -27.27 24.59 -5.88
N ASP A 157 -27.54 24.55 -7.18
CA ASP A 157 -28.90 24.64 -7.74
C ASP A 157 -29.58 23.28 -7.92
N VAL A 158 -28.91 22.18 -7.55
CA VAL A 158 -29.44 20.80 -7.61
C VAL A 158 -29.27 20.14 -6.23
N PRO A 159 -30.19 20.40 -5.27
CA PRO A 159 -30.00 20.04 -3.86
C PRO A 159 -29.74 18.56 -3.58
N GLU A 160 -30.29 17.64 -4.38
CA GLU A 160 -30.04 16.21 -4.20
C GLU A 160 -28.55 15.84 -4.30
N THR A 161 -27.78 16.60 -5.09
CA THR A 161 -26.34 16.37 -5.32
C THR A 161 -25.47 16.68 -4.11
N MET A 162 -26.01 17.30 -3.05
CA MET A 162 -25.30 17.59 -1.80
C MET A 162 -25.40 16.43 -0.80
N THR A 163 -26.27 15.45 -1.06
CA THR A 163 -26.60 14.38 -0.11
C THR A 163 -25.60 13.23 -0.15
N ALA A 164 -25.40 12.57 1.00
CA ALA A 164 -24.64 11.31 1.07
C ALA A 164 -25.30 10.17 0.28
N ALA A 165 -26.64 10.14 0.22
CA ALA A 165 -27.37 9.13 -0.54
C ALA A 165 -27.12 9.23 -2.04
N PHE A 166 -27.06 10.45 -2.58
CA PHE A 166 -26.68 10.69 -3.96
C PHE A 166 -25.25 10.23 -4.22
N ALA A 167 -24.28 10.66 -3.40
CA ALA A 167 -22.90 10.21 -3.52
C ALA A 167 -22.74 8.69 -3.47
N LEU A 168 -23.44 8.02 -2.54
CA LEU A 168 -23.45 6.57 -2.43
C LEU A 168 -23.93 5.89 -3.71
N ASN A 169 -25.01 6.41 -4.30
CA ASN A 169 -25.53 5.86 -5.55
C ASN A 169 -24.52 6.00 -6.69
N ARG A 170 -23.92 7.19 -6.84
CA ARG A 170 -22.91 7.44 -7.89
C ARG A 170 -21.68 6.55 -7.73
N VAL A 171 -21.15 6.43 -6.51
CA VAL A 171 -20.01 5.53 -6.20
C VAL A 171 -20.33 4.08 -6.56
N LYS A 172 -21.49 3.57 -6.14
CA LYS A 172 -21.91 2.19 -6.43
C LYS A 172 -22.08 1.94 -7.92
N GLU A 173 -22.73 2.87 -8.62
CA GLU A 173 -22.92 2.74 -10.07
C GLU A 173 -21.58 2.69 -10.80
N GLY A 174 -20.67 3.64 -10.54
CA GLY A 174 -19.40 3.60 -11.25
C GLY A 174 -18.52 2.42 -10.85
N LEU A 175 -18.47 2.02 -9.57
CA LEU A 175 -17.81 0.77 -9.16
C LEU A 175 -18.37 -0.46 -9.87
N SER A 176 -19.70 -0.53 -10.07
CA SER A 176 -20.32 -1.63 -10.81
C SER A 176 -19.89 -1.67 -12.28
N ARG A 177 -19.67 -0.51 -12.92
CA ARG A 177 -19.13 -0.43 -14.29
C ARG A 177 -17.67 -0.85 -14.35
N PHE A 178 -16.86 -0.40 -13.40
CA PHE A 178 -15.47 -0.87 -13.26
C PHE A 178 -15.41 -2.39 -13.10
N GLN A 179 -16.20 -2.97 -12.18
CA GLN A 179 -16.27 -4.41 -11.96
C GLN A 179 -16.74 -5.17 -13.20
N ALA A 180 -17.80 -4.71 -13.87
CA ALA A 180 -18.31 -5.34 -15.09
C ALA A 180 -17.32 -5.25 -16.26
N ALA A 181 -16.51 -4.19 -16.31
CA ALA A 181 -15.38 -4.05 -17.24
C ALA A 181 -14.12 -4.80 -16.76
N GLY A 182 -14.12 -5.48 -15.62
CA GLY A 182 -12.95 -6.22 -15.13
C GLY A 182 -11.77 -5.33 -14.72
N PHE A 183 -12.06 -4.16 -14.14
CA PHE A 183 -11.09 -3.25 -13.54
C PHE A 183 -11.43 -3.02 -12.07
N MET A 184 -10.42 -2.72 -11.26
CA MET A 184 -10.59 -2.21 -9.90
C MET A 184 -9.94 -0.82 -9.80
N PRO A 185 -10.69 0.25 -9.45
CA PRO A 185 -10.09 1.56 -9.29
C PRO A 185 -9.26 1.65 -8.00
N HIS A 186 -8.03 2.15 -8.12
CA HIS A 186 -7.05 2.23 -7.03
C HIS A 186 -7.19 3.48 -6.15
N PHE A 187 -7.78 4.54 -6.69
CA PHE A 187 -8.04 5.78 -5.97
C PHE A 187 -9.39 6.37 -6.39
N TRP A 188 -9.94 7.22 -5.52
CA TRP A 188 -11.08 8.08 -5.82
C TRP A 188 -10.62 9.50 -6.09
N GLU A 189 -11.28 10.16 -7.02
CA GLU A 189 -11.23 11.61 -7.15
C GLU A 189 -12.58 12.15 -7.61
N ALA A 190 -13.13 13.10 -6.85
CA ALA A 190 -14.40 13.73 -7.14
C ALA A 190 -14.19 14.85 -8.17
N PRO A 191 -15.02 14.91 -9.24
CA PRO A 191 -15.01 15.98 -10.25
C PRO A 191 -14.73 17.36 -9.65
N HIS A 192 -13.60 17.95 -10.03
CA HIS A 192 -13.14 19.27 -9.60
C HIS A 192 -13.10 19.49 -8.07
N TYR A 193 -12.99 18.41 -7.29
CA TYR A 193 -13.00 18.39 -5.82
C TYR A 193 -14.27 18.98 -5.18
N HIS A 194 -15.38 19.06 -5.92
CA HIS A 194 -16.67 19.51 -5.38
C HIS A 194 -17.27 18.41 -4.53
N THR A 195 -17.18 18.52 -3.20
CA THR A 195 -17.74 17.53 -2.26
C THR A 195 -18.36 18.22 -1.04
N THR A 196 -19.14 17.47 -0.26
CA THR A 196 -19.52 17.84 1.11
C THR A 196 -18.87 16.86 2.11
N PRO A 197 -18.68 17.25 3.39
CA PRO A 197 -18.07 16.36 4.40
C PRO A 197 -18.83 15.03 4.57
N GLU A 198 -20.14 15.03 4.40
CA GLU A 198 -21.00 13.84 4.44
C GLU A 198 -20.75 12.91 3.25
N GLN A 199 -20.44 13.46 2.08
CA GLN A 199 -20.08 12.68 0.89
C GLN A 199 -18.67 12.10 1.02
N ASP A 200 -17.74 12.85 1.61
CA ASP A 200 -16.39 12.35 1.86
C ASP A 200 -16.38 11.13 2.78
N LYS A 201 -17.28 11.07 3.78
CA LYS A 201 -17.50 9.85 4.59
C LYS A 201 -17.94 8.65 3.72
N VAL A 202 -18.74 8.88 2.69
CA VAL A 202 -19.13 7.84 1.71
C VAL A 202 -17.91 7.39 0.92
N PHE A 203 -17.18 8.31 0.29
CA PHE A 203 -16.03 7.97 -0.56
C PHE A 203 -14.98 7.16 0.20
N ARG A 204 -14.65 7.56 1.42
CA ARG A 204 -13.71 6.86 2.31
C ARG A 204 -14.18 5.48 2.77
N SER A 205 -15.48 5.18 2.67
CA SER A 205 -15.97 3.83 2.94
C SER A 205 -15.56 2.87 1.82
N TYR A 206 -15.49 3.35 0.57
CA TYR A 206 -15.20 2.54 -0.60
C TYR A 206 -13.73 2.55 -1.01
N PHE A 207 -13.03 3.66 -0.75
CA PHE A 207 -11.64 3.88 -1.16
C PHE A 207 -10.75 4.14 0.04
N GLY A 208 -9.54 3.57 0.03
CA GLY A 208 -8.48 3.87 1.00
C GLY A 208 -7.66 5.11 0.67
N LEU A 209 -7.71 5.50 -0.59
CA LEU A 209 -6.87 6.51 -1.21
C LEU A 209 -7.72 7.45 -2.05
N GLN A 210 -7.58 8.74 -1.79
CA GLN A 210 -8.25 9.81 -2.53
C GLN A 210 -7.16 10.65 -3.14
N TYR A 211 -7.09 10.68 -4.47
CA TYR A 211 -6.15 11.55 -5.16
C TYR A 211 -6.76 12.95 -5.24
N GLN A 212 -7.04 13.57 -4.11
CA GLN A 212 -7.54 14.94 -4.00
C GLN A 212 -7.19 15.47 -2.61
N PRO A 213 -7.17 16.80 -2.39
CA PRO A 213 -7.16 17.34 -1.04
C PRO A 213 -8.48 17.04 -0.31
N ASP A 214 -8.44 17.02 1.02
CA ASP A 214 -9.66 17.18 1.82
C ASP A 214 -10.04 18.67 1.85
N THR A 215 -10.92 19.07 0.94
CA THR A 215 -11.34 20.46 0.75
C THR A 215 -12.14 21.01 1.94
N SER A 216 -12.67 20.15 2.81
CA SER A 216 -13.39 20.56 4.02
C SER A 216 -12.45 21.03 5.14
N ILE A 217 -11.21 20.54 5.14
CA ILE A 217 -10.19 20.88 6.14
C ILE A 217 -9.17 21.86 5.57
N ASN A 218 -8.57 21.52 4.43
CA ASN A 218 -7.57 22.33 3.76
C ASN A 218 -7.56 22.01 2.26
N SER A 219 -8.01 22.97 1.45
CA SER A 219 -8.06 22.83 -0.01
C SER A 219 -6.70 22.84 -0.71
N ASN A 220 -5.62 23.22 -0.02
CA ASN A 220 -4.27 23.21 -0.57
C ASN A 220 -3.23 22.74 0.46
N PRO A 221 -3.30 21.48 0.92
CA PRO A 221 -2.35 20.93 1.87
C PRO A 221 -0.99 20.68 1.18
N PRO A 222 0.15 20.92 1.85
CA PRO A 222 1.47 20.71 1.25
C PRO A 222 1.86 19.23 1.09
N PHE A 223 1.20 18.31 1.83
CA PHE A 223 1.50 16.89 1.84
C PHE A 223 0.22 16.05 1.90
N ALA A 224 0.35 14.73 1.77
CA ALA A 224 -0.76 13.83 2.04
C ALA A 224 -1.32 14.02 3.47
N GLN A 225 -2.64 13.91 3.58
CA GLN A 225 -3.37 13.98 4.84
C GLN A 225 -3.87 12.59 5.19
N TYR A 226 -3.43 12.07 6.33
CA TYR A 226 -3.83 10.75 6.82
C TYR A 226 -4.93 10.90 7.86
N GLU A 227 -6.09 10.32 7.57
CA GLU A 227 -7.19 10.23 8.51
C GLU A 227 -7.19 8.87 9.19
N ASN A 228 -6.58 8.79 10.38
CA ASN A 228 -6.45 7.55 11.12
C ASN A 228 -7.65 7.29 12.05
N VAL A 229 -8.85 7.21 11.48
CA VAL A 229 -10.12 7.07 12.22
C VAL A 229 -10.98 5.92 11.69
N LEU A 230 -11.89 5.43 12.54
CA LEU A 230 -12.91 4.46 12.15
C LEU A 230 -13.98 5.17 11.30
N ASN A 231 -14.26 4.63 10.12
CA ASN A 231 -15.37 5.06 9.29
C ASN A 231 -16.50 4.02 9.36
N THR A 232 -17.69 4.45 9.76
CA THR A 232 -18.89 3.60 9.87
C THR A 232 -20.01 4.05 8.92
N SER A 233 -19.70 4.89 7.93
CA SER A 233 -20.72 5.57 7.14
C SER A 233 -21.51 4.63 6.22
N ASN A 234 -20.86 3.68 5.56
CA ASN A 234 -21.51 2.78 4.61
C ASN A 234 -20.86 1.39 4.62
N GLY A 235 -21.68 0.34 4.55
CA GLY A 235 -21.20 -1.05 4.52
C GLY A 235 -20.60 -1.49 5.86
N ILE A 236 -19.60 -2.35 5.80
CA ILE A 236 -18.80 -2.76 6.96
C ILE A 236 -17.84 -1.62 7.35
N PRO A 237 -17.63 -1.36 8.66
CA PRO A 237 -16.69 -0.32 9.08
C PRO A 237 -15.29 -0.52 8.51
N SER A 238 -14.70 0.54 7.97
CA SER A 238 -13.31 0.60 7.51
C SER A 238 -12.48 1.49 8.45
N PHE A 239 -11.15 1.40 8.37
CA PHE A 239 -10.26 2.18 9.24
C PHE A 239 -9.09 2.78 8.47
N GLY A 240 -8.83 4.07 8.69
CA GLY A 240 -7.74 4.76 8.01
C GLY A 240 -8.11 5.20 6.60
N ASN A 241 -7.55 6.32 6.16
CA ASN A 241 -7.75 6.84 4.82
C ASN A 241 -6.68 7.88 4.46
N VAL A 242 -6.37 8.09 3.18
CA VAL A 242 -5.31 9.02 2.75
C VAL A 242 -5.76 9.93 1.61
N TYR A 243 -5.69 11.24 1.84
CA TYR A 243 -5.89 12.27 0.80
C TYR A 243 -4.53 12.73 0.25
N VAL A 244 -4.36 12.68 -1.06
CA VAL A 244 -3.14 13.10 -1.76
C VAL A 244 -3.45 14.32 -2.64
N PRO A 245 -2.89 15.52 -2.35
CA PRO A 245 -3.18 16.72 -3.13
C PRO A 245 -2.33 16.84 -4.40
N THR A 246 -2.84 17.53 -5.41
CA THR A 246 -2.07 18.00 -6.58
C THR A 246 -1.56 19.43 -6.35
N THR A 247 -0.53 19.58 -5.51
CA THR A 247 -0.06 20.88 -4.99
C THR A 247 0.51 21.85 -6.05
N LEU A 248 0.93 21.33 -7.21
CA LEU A 248 1.44 22.11 -8.34
C LEU A 248 0.32 22.54 -9.29
N SER A 249 -0.92 22.09 -9.05
CA SER A 249 -2.11 22.34 -9.85
C SER A 249 -2.00 21.79 -11.28
N TYR A 250 -2.87 22.23 -12.19
CA TYR A 250 -2.77 21.92 -13.62
C TYR A 250 -2.03 23.01 -14.37
N ILE A 251 -1.60 22.68 -15.60
CA ILE A 251 -1.12 23.68 -16.55
C ILE A 251 -2.34 24.28 -17.27
N PRO A 252 -2.68 25.56 -17.03
CA PRO A 252 -3.82 26.19 -17.68
C PRO A 252 -3.60 26.38 -19.18
N SER A 253 -4.69 26.45 -19.93
CA SER A 253 -4.63 26.79 -21.35
C SER A 253 -3.85 28.10 -21.57
N GLY A 254 -2.95 28.08 -22.56
CA GLY A 254 -2.07 29.21 -22.87
C GLY A 254 -0.83 29.36 -21.95
N LYS A 255 -0.63 28.45 -20.99
CA LYS A 255 0.63 28.34 -20.24
C LYS A 255 1.54 27.26 -20.83
N ASP A 256 2.83 27.37 -20.51
CA ASP A 256 3.87 26.42 -20.92
C ASP A 256 4.35 25.58 -19.71
N GLU A 257 5.30 24.68 -19.95
CA GLU A 257 5.84 23.79 -18.93
C GLU A 257 6.49 24.53 -17.75
N LYS A 258 6.87 25.80 -17.94
CA LYS A 258 7.50 26.62 -16.90
C LYS A 258 6.55 26.92 -15.76
N PHE A 259 5.23 26.80 -15.96
CA PHE A 259 4.25 26.92 -14.89
C PHE A 259 4.54 25.94 -13.75
N ILE A 260 4.89 24.69 -14.08
CA ILE A 260 5.27 23.66 -13.11
C ILE A 260 6.73 23.81 -12.72
N LEU A 261 7.65 23.95 -13.69
CA LEU A 261 9.08 23.97 -13.41
C LEU A 261 9.51 25.12 -12.48
N ASN A 262 8.89 26.29 -12.62
CA ASN A 262 9.19 27.44 -11.78
C ASN A 262 8.69 27.28 -10.34
N GLN A 263 7.93 26.24 -10.02
CA GLN A 263 7.43 25.98 -8.67
C GLN A 263 8.29 24.99 -7.87
N LEU A 264 9.16 24.24 -8.54
CA LEU A 264 9.97 23.19 -7.92
C LEU A 264 11.01 23.76 -6.95
N GLY A 265 11.16 23.12 -5.80
CA GLY A 265 12.14 23.48 -4.76
C GLY A 265 11.91 24.82 -4.06
N LYS A 266 10.81 25.54 -4.37
CA LYS A 266 10.50 26.84 -3.75
C LYS A 266 9.84 26.74 -2.37
N MET A 267 9.11 25.65 -2.13
CA MET A 267 8.38 25.40 -0.89
C MET A 267 8.47 23.92 -0.55
N GLU A 268 8.44 23.61 0.74
CA GLU A 268 8.39 22.24 1.22
C GLU A 268 6.97 21.68 1.03
N ARG A 269 6.78 20.89 -0.03
CA ARG A 269 5.52 20.25 -0.40
C ARG A 269 5.80 19.07 -1.33
N ILE A 270 4.85 18.15 -1.46
CA ILE A 270 4.94 17.11 -2.49
C ILE A 270 4.89 17.73 -3.87
N ASN A 271 5.54 17.12 -4.85
CA ASN A 271 5.41 17.52 -6.25
C ASN A 271 4.36 16.61 -6.90
N SER A 272 3.17 17.15 -7.11
CA SER A 272 2.07 16.46 -7.77
C SER A 272 1.22 17.45 -8.57
N PHE A 273 0.89 17.09 -9.81
CA PHE A 273 0.10 17.91 -10.72
C PHE A 273 -0.90 17.05 -11.49
N PHE A 274 -1.84 17.70 -12.17
CA PHE A 274 -2.73 17.03 -13.11
C PHE A 274 -2.68 17.64 -14.50
N TYR A 275 -3.01 16.85 -15.51
CA TYR A 275 -2.88 17.21 -16.92
C TYR A 275 -3.97 16.55 -17.78
N HIS A 276 -4.44 17.24 -18.80
CA HIS A 276 -5.44 16.70 -19.72
C HIS A 276 -4.78 16.12 -20.98
N PRO A 277 -4.84 14.80 -21.24
CA PRO A 277 -4.14 14.19 -22.38
C PRO A 277 -4.53 14.75 -23.74
N PHE A 278 -5.78 15.17 -23.91
CA PHE A 278 -6.27 15.70 -25.18
C PHE A 278 -5.57 17.00 -25.62
N LEU A 279 -4.88 17.71 -24.72
CA LEU A 279 -4.07 18.88 -25.07
C LEU A 279 -2.90 18.54 -26.01
N GLU A 280 -2.52 17.26 -26.07
CA GLU A 280 -1.41 16.78 -26.89
C GLU A 280 -1.87 16.39 -28.31
N PHE A 281 -3.17 16.30 -28.57
CA PHE A 281 -3.71 15.71 -29.80
C PHE A 281 -3.37 16.49 -31.08
N SER A 282 -3.10 17.79 -30.96
CA SER A 282 -2.66 18.65 -32.07
C SER A 282 -1.19 18.44 -32.44
N HIS A 283 -0.43 17.73 -31.62
CA HIS A 283 0.98 17.40 -31.84
C HIS A 283 1.18 15.98 -32.41
N LEU A 284 0.08 15.26 -32.67
CA LEU A 284 0.08 13.88 -33.14
C LEU A 284 -0.34 13.76 -34.60
N GLU A 285 0.36 12.92 -35.34
CA GLU A 285 0.05 12.55 -36.73
C GLU A 285 -0.17 11.04 -36.86
N PRO A 286 -0.95 10.58 -37.86
CA PRO A 286 -1.13 9.15 -38.10
C PRO A 286 0.19 8.52 -38.54
N VAL A 287 0.49 7.33 -38.03
CA VAL A 287 1.59 6.50 -38.53
C VAL A 287 1.18 5.95 -39.89
N LEU A 288 2.01 6.12 -40.92
CA LEU A 288 1.76 5.63 -42.26
C LEU A 288 2.61 4.40 -42.57
N ASP A 289 2.07 3.46 -43.35
CA ASP A 289 2.82 2.33 -43.90
C ASP A 289 3.66 2.74 -45.13
N GLU A 290 4.34 1.76 -45.73
CA GLU A 290 5.19 1.97 -46.92
C GLU A 290 4.43 2.51 -48.15
N TRP A 291 3.10 2.43 -48.15
CA TRP A 291 2.21 2.89 -49.21
C TRP A 291 1.54 4.23 -48.88
N GLY A 292 1.86 4.83 -47.73
CA GLY A 292 1.26 6.07 -47.26
C GLY A 292 -0.14 5.90 -46.66
N SER A 293 -0.55 4.67 -46.32
CA SER A 293 -1.85 4.39 -45.70
C SER A 293 -1.74 4.40 -44.17
N PRO A 294 -2.74 4.91 -43.43
CA PRO A 294 -2.72 4.90 -41.96
C PRO A 294 -2.65 3.48 -41.40
N VAL A 295 -1.67 3.25 -40.52
CA VAL A 295 -1.49 1.97 -39.81
C VAL A 295 -2.58 1.83 -38.76
N VAL A 296 -3.20 0.65 -38.72
CA VAL A 296 -4.18 0.26 -37.69
C VAL A 296 -3.62 -0.91 -36.89
N LYS A 297 -3.46 -0.73 -35.58
CA LYS A 297 -3.02 -1.78 -34.65
C LYS A 297 -4.19 -2.24 -33.80
N ASP A 298 -4.56 -3.50 -33.96
CA ASP A 298 -5.64 -4.16 -33.21
C ASP A 298 -7.00 -3.42 -33.30
N GLY A 299 -7.30 -2.86 -34.47
CA GLY A 299 -8.52 -2.09 -34.72
C GLY A 299 -8.46 -0.62 -34.33
N ILE A 300 -7.32 -0.14 -33.81
CA ILE A 300 -7.12 1.24 -33.37
C ILE A 300 -6.10 1.92 -34.31
N PRO A 301 -6.42 3.07 -34.93
CA PRO A 301 -5.47 3.84 -35.70
C PRO A 301 -4.23 4.21 -34.87
N ALA A 302 -3.04 3.98 -35.42
CA ALA A 302 -1.78 4.30 -34.77
C ALA A 302 -1.41 5.77 -35.00
N TYR A 303 -1.04 6.47 -33.94
CA TYR A 303 -0.55 7.85 -33.96
C TYR A 303 0.84 7.93 -33.34
N GLN A 304 1.59 8.96 -33.72
CA GLN A 304 2.89 9.29 -33.17
C GLN A 304 3.05 10.81 -33.03
N TYR A 305 3.97 11.26 -32.19
CA TYR A 305 4.35 12.67 -32.13
C TYR A 305 5.05 13.09 -33.43
N MET A 306 4.62 14.22 -34.01
CA MET A 306 5.24 14.76 -35.23
C MET A 306 6.72 15.12 -35.04
N HIS A 307 7.05 15.62 -33.84
CA HIS A 307 8.36 16.11 -33.48
C HIS A 307 8.63 15.88 -32.00
N ASP A 308 9.87 15.60 -31.66
CA ASP A 308 10.30 15.46 -30.27
C ASP A 308 10.36 16.82 -29.57
N ASN A 309 10.02 16.81 -28.28
CA ASN A 309 10.20 17.93 -27.37
C ASN A 309 9.51 19.24 -27.83
N LYS A 310 8.34 19.13 -28.47
CA LYS A 310 7.56 20.28 -28.96
C LYS A 310 6.36 20.59 -28.10
N SER A 311 5.61 19.56 -27.69
CA SER A 311 4.43 19.75 -26.86
C SER A 311 4.80 20.17 -25.43
N VAL A 312 3.82 20.65 -24.69
CA VAL A 312 4.02 21.06 -23.29
C VAL A 312 4.40 19.85 -22.44
N LEU A 313 3.73 18.71 -22.61
CA LEU A 313 3.99 17.50 -21.85
C LEU A 313 5.41 16.96 -22.13
N GLN A 314 5.83 16.92 -23.40
CA GLN A 314 7.17 16.44 -23.77
C GLN A 314 8.28 17.30 -23.15
N LYS A 315 8.14 18.63 -23.24
CA LYS A 315 9.10 19.58 -22.65
C LYS A 315 9.17 19.49 -21.15
N LEU A 316 8.01 19.31 -20.51
CA LEU A 316 7.93 19.17 -19.07
C LEU A 316 8.68 17.92 -18.59
N ILE A 317 8.34 16.74 -19.15
CA ILE A 317 8.94 15.46 -18.77
C ILE A 317 10.46 15.48 -19.00
N THR A 318 10.89 15.95 -20.18
CA THR A 318 12.32 16.06 -20.52
C THR A 318 13.07 16.91 -19.47
N GLN A 319 12.52 18.06 -19.09
CA GLN A 319 13.15 18.96 -18.12
C GLN A 319 13.08 18.42 -16.68
N LEU A 320 12.04 17.67 -16.32
CA LEU A 320 11.93 17.02 -15.01
C LEU A 320 12.98 15.92 -14.83
N HIS A 321 13.18 15.07 -15.85
CA HIS A 321 14.25 14.07 -15.83
C HIS A 321 15.63 14.72 -15.75
N GLN A 322 15.89 15.77 -16.55
CA GLN A 322 17.15 16.53 -16.49
C GLN A 322 17.42 17.14 -15.10
N LYS A 323 16.37 17.42 -14.33
CA LYS A 323 16.45 17.96 -12.96
C LYS A 323 16.52 16.87 -11.88
N GLY A 324 16.50 15.59 -12.26
CA GLY A 324 16.56 14.46 -11.33
C GLY A 324 15.26 14.24 -10.55
N TYR A 325 14.11 14.51 -11.17
CA TYR A 325 12.80 14.17 -10.62
C TYR A 325 12.24 12.92 -11.32
N PRO A 326 12.46 11.71 -10.76
CA PRO A 326 11.79 10.50 -11.24
C PRO A 326 10.27 10.61 -11.04
N PHE A 327 9.52 9.90 -11.88
CA PHE A 327 8.07 9.86 -11.76
C PHE A 327 7.63 8.68 -10.90
N TYR A 328 7.00 8.99 -9.77
CA TYR A 328 6.43 8.01 -8.87
C TYR A 328 4.97 7.76 -9.25
N SER A 329 4.53 6.50 -9.15
CA SER A 329 3.11 6.22 -9.04
C SER A 329 2.59 6.77 -7.70
N ILE A 330 1.28 6.96 -7.60
CA ILE A 330 0.68 7.32 -6.31
C ILE A 330 0.95 6.26 -5.22
N HIS A 331 1.17 5.01 -5.62
CA HIS A 331 1.47 3.91 -4.71
C HIS A 331 2.94 3.86 -4.28
N ASP A 332 3.86 4.49 -4.99
CA ASP A 332 5.24 4.64 -4.49
C ASP A 332 5.30 5.74 -3.42
N TYR A 333 4.45 6.77 -3.56
CA TYR A 333 4.28 7.79 -2.54
C TYR A 333 3.47 7.26 -1.33
N ILE A 334 2.37 6.54 -1.56
CA ILE A 334 1.54 5.87 -0.54
C ILE A 334 1.66 4.34 -0.68
N PRO A 335 2.70 3.72 -0.09
CA PRO A 335 3.05 2.31 -0.30
C PRO A 335 2.01 1.30 0.18
N PHE A 336 1.16 1.70 1.13
CA PHE A 336 0.12 0.84 1.68
C PHE A 336 -1.21 1.59 1.73
N THR A 337 -2.16 1.15 0.92
CA THR A 337 -3.50 1.74 0.84
C THR A 337 -4.41 1.09 1.87
N PRO A 338 -5.02 1.86 2.80
CA PRO A 338 -5.96 1.32 3.78
C PRO A 338 -7.10 0.53 3.11
N ALA A 339 -7.31 -0.72 3.53
CA ALA A 339 -8.21 -1.66 2.90
C ALA A 339 -9.24 -2.21 3.91
N GLN A 340 -9.44 -3.53 3.95
CA GLN A 340 -10.46 -4.20 4.75
C GLN A 340 -10.14 -4.19 6.25
N ARG A 341 -11.19 -4.21 7.07
CA ARG A 341 -11.14 -4.38 8.53
C ARG A 341 -11.93 -5.63 8.92
N LEU A 342 -11.28 -6.58 9.59
CA LEU A 342 -11.84 -7.91 9.87
C LEU A 342 -11.95 -8.16 11.36
N LYS A 343 -13.10 -8.67 11.82
CA LYS A 343 -13.26 -9.12 13.21
C LYS A 343 -12.72 -10.54 13.36
N ILE A 344 -11.63 -10.71 14.11
CA ILE A 344 -10.93 -11.99 14.30
C ILE A 344 -11.11 -12.51 15.74
N GLY A 345 -12.37 -12.61 16.19
CA GLY A 345 -12.72 -13.19 17.50
C GLY A 345 -12.72 -12.17 18.65
N SER A 346 -11.95 -12.42 19.70
CA SER A 346 -11.88 -11.60 20.92
C SER A 346 -10.42 -11.30 21.25
N ALA A 347 -10.09 -10.00 21.42
CA ALA A 347 -8.72 -9.48 21.58
C ALA A 347 -7.85 -10.25 22.58
N LYS A 348 -8.44 -10.72 23.70
CA LYS A 348 -7.70 -11.40 24.77
C LYS A 348 -7.69 -12.93 24.66
N SER A 349 -8.64 -13.50 23.93
CA SER A 349 -8.88 -14.95 23.92
C SER A 349 -8.63 -15.61 22.58
N THR A 350 -8.13 -14.89 21.57
CA THR A 350 -7.89 -15.45 20.24
C THR A 350 -6.42 -15.31 19.87
N LEU A 351 -5.80 -16.41 19.44
CA LEU A 351 -4.51 -16.39 18.76
C LEU A 351 -4.76 -16.37 17.25
N VAL A 352 -3.91 -15.69 16.49
CA VAL A 352 -4.13 -15.46 15.05
C VAL A 352 -2.87 -15.76 14.26
N GLN A 353 -3.02 -16.43 13.12
CA GLN A 353 -2.01 -16.56 12.08
C GLN A 353 -2.62 -16.18 10.72
N VAL A 354 -1.78 -15.75 9.79
CA VAL A 354 -2.16 -15.38 8.42
C VAL A 354 -1.30 -16.19 7.47
N GLY A 355 -1.92 -16.78 6.44
CA GLY A 355 -1.22 -17.56 5.43
C GLY A 355 -2.18 -18.31 4.52
N HIS A 356 -1.68 -19.20 3.67
CA HIS A 356 -2.43 -19.85 2.61
C HIS A 356 -2.83 -21.27 3.02
N VAL A 357 -3.87 -21.40 3.84
CA VAL A 357 -4.33 -22.71 4.33
C VAL A 357 -5.43 -23.31 3.47
N THR A 358 -6.01 -22.57 2.54
CA THR A 358 -7.05 -23.07 1.61
C THR A 358 -6.50 -23.41 0.23
N GLY A 359 -5.29 -22.94 -0.10
CA GLY A 359 -4.66 -23.10 -1.41
C GLY A 359 -5.08 -22.05 -2.44
N ARG A 360 -5.78 -21.00 -2.02
CA ARG A 360 -6.02 -19.80 -2.84
C ARG A 360 -4.81 -18.87 -2.82
N SER A 361 -4.74 -17.97 -3.78
CA SER A 361 -3.71 -16.92 -3.84
C SER A 361 -3.88 -15.88 -2.72
N GLU A 362 -5.12 -15.51 -2.38
CA GLU A 362 -5.38 -14.59 -1.25
C GLU A 362 -5.11 -15.28 0.10
N ALA A 363 -4.63 -14.51 1.07
CA ALA A 363 -4.38 -15.01 2.41
C ALA A 363 -5.67 -15.40 3.14
N ASP A 364 -5.54 -16.39 4.03
CA ASP A 364 -6.56 -16.81 4.98
C ASP A 364 -6.17 -16.40 6.40
N ILE A 365 -7.17 -16.12 7.23
CA ILE A 365 -6.95 -15.84 8.66
C ILE A 365 -7.30 -17.08 9.47
N VAL A 366 -6.31 -17.63 10.16
CA VAL A 366 -6.48 -18.76 11.06
C VAL A 366 -6.54 -18.25 12.49
N SER A 367 -7.66 -18.50 13.17
CA SER A 367 -7.89 -18.08 14.54
C SER A 367 -8.03 -19.28 15.46
N TRP A 368 -7.40 -19.23 16.64
CA TRP A 368 -7.54 -20.24 17.69
C TRP A 368 -8.10 -19.59 18.95
N ASP A 369 -9.35 -19.93 19.29
CA ASP A 369 -10.01 -19.41 20.48
C ASP A 369 -9.61 -20.22 21.72
N LYS A 370 -8.98 -19.53 22.67
CA LYS A 370 -8.42 -20.09 23.91
C LYS A 370 -9.48 -20.66 24.86
N LYS A 371 -10.76 -20.23 24.75
CA LYS A 371 -11.83 -20.67 25.66
C LYS A 371 -12.50 -21.94 25.17
N THR A 372 -12.76 -22.01 23.87
CA THR A 372 -13.48 -23.11 23.22
C THR A 372 -12.54 -24.16 22.62
N GLY A 373 -11.29 -23.81 22.35
CA GLY A 373 -10.36 -24.64 21.58
C GLY A 373 -10.67 -24.69 20.08
N ASN A 374 -11.65 -23.91 19.61
CA ASN A 374 -12.01 -23.90 18.20
C ASN A 374 -10.91 -23.19 17.39
N ILE A 375 -10.47 -23.88 16.34
CA ILE A 375 -9.67 -23.29 15.27
C ILE A 375 -10.62 -23.01 14.12
N ALA A 376 -10.67 -21.75 13.69
CA ALA A 376 -11.49 -21.32 12.57
C ALA A 376 -10.65 -20.64 11.49
N VAL A 377 -11.05 -20.86 10.24
CA VAL A 377 -10.46 -20.25 9.05
C VAL A 377 -11.44 -19.25 8.47
N THR A 378 -10.99 -18.01 8.33
CA THR A 378 -11.68 -16.98 7.54
C THR A 378 -10.98 -16.88 6.19
N GLN A 379 -11.68 -17.25 5.13
CA GLN A 379 -11.19 -17.05 3.76
C GLN A 379 -11.25 -15.56 3.41
N GLY A 380 -10.10 -14.90 3.40
CA GLY A 380 -10.02 -13.48 3.05
C GLY A 380 -10.45 -13.19 1.62
N LYS A 381 -11.11 -12.04 1.42
CA LYS A 381 -11.44 -11.42 0.14
C LYS A 381 -10.91 -10.00 0.14
N PHE A 382 -9.61 -9.86 -0.01
CA PHE A 382 -8.88 -8.59 0.05
C PHE A 382 -8.84 -7.87 -1.30
N SER A 383 -9.01 -8.60 -2.40
CA SER A 383 -9.19 -8.00 -3.74
C SER A 383 -10.61 -7.45 -3.98
N ALA A 384 -11.55 -7.64 -3.05
CA ALA A 384 -12.92 -7.14 -3.14
C ALA A 384 -13.06 -5.67 -2.70
N ILE A 385 -14.24 -5.08 -2.91
CA ILE A 385 -14.52 -3.71 -2.46
C ILE A 385 -14.31 -3.59 -0.94
N ARG A 386 -13.62 -2.53 -0.55
CA ARG A 386 -13.08 -2.28 0.79
C ARG A 386 -14.05 -2.51 1.96
N ASN A 387 -15.29 -2.06 1.84
CA ASN A 387 -16.30 -2.12 2.90
C ASN A 387 -17.35 -3.23 2.71
N GLU A 388 -17.04 -4.24 1.91
CA GLU A 388 -17.88 -5.43 1.79
C GLU A 388 -17.61 -6.44 2.90
N SER A 389 -18.64 -7.26 3.18
CA SER A 389 -18.55 -8.32 4.18
C SER A 389 -17.55 -9.39 3.75
N GLN A 390 -16.62 -9.68 4.65
CA GLN A 390 -15.74 -10.83 4.53
C GLN A 390 -16.51 -12.14 4.83
N PRO A 391 -16.13 -13.27 4.23
CA PRO A 391 -16.70 -14.57 4.57
C PRO A 391 -16.67 -14.84 6.07
N ALA A 392 -17.72 -15.49 6.57
CA ALA A 392 -17.76 -15.86 7.99
C ALA A 392 -16.67 -16.91 8.31
N PRO A 393 -16.05 -16.84 9.50
CA PRO A 393 -15.09 -17.86 9.93
C PRO A 393 -15.76 -19.24 9.97
N GLN A 394 -15.10 -20.23 9.37
CA GLN A 394 -15.54 -21.62 9.41
C GLN A 394 -14.67 -22.41 10.38
N THR A 395 -15.30 -23.14 11.32
CA THR A 395 -14.57 -24.02 12.24
C THR A 395 -13.88 -25.13 11.46
N ALA A 396 -12.55 -25.15 11.51
CA ALA A 396 -11.67 -26.04 10.77
C ALA A 396 -11.16 -27.21 11.62
N ALA A 397 -11.06 -27.02 12.94
CA ALA A 397 -10.72 -28.07 13.90
C ALA A 397 -11.12 -27.64 15.32
N THR A 398 -11.14 -28.59 16.25
CA THR A 398 -11.21 -28.31 17.70
C THR A 398 -9.99 -28.90 18.37
N ILE A 399 -9.09 -28.04 18.83
CA ILE A 399 -7.87 -28.40 19.56
C ILE A 399 -7.95 -27.70 20.93
N PRO A 400 -8.14 -28.44 22.04
CA PRO A 400 -8.21 -27.84 23.36
C PRO A 400 -6.99 -26.97 23.65
N TYR A 401 -7.22 -25.72 24.04
CA TYR A 401 -6.16 -24.81 24.41
C TYR A 401 -5.74 -25.05 25.87
N VAL A 402 -4.44 -25.20 26.08
CA VAL A 402 -3.83 -25.24 27.42
C VAL A 402 -2.96 -24.00 27.57
N ASP A 403 -3.04 -23.30 28.70
CA ASP A 403 -2.33 -22.04 28.88
C ASP A 403 -0.79 -22.17 28.75
N GLY A 404 -0.20 -21.40 27.82
CA GLY A 404 1.18 -21.58 27.38
C GLY A 404 1.34 -22.51 26.17
N SER A 405 0.26 -22.79 25.45
CA SER A 405 0.30 -23.38 24.10
C SER A 405 0.49 -22.27 23.06
N ALA A 406 1.18 -22.60 21.98
CA ALA A 406 1.38 -21.71 20.83
C ALA A 406 1.18 -22.49 19.52
N PHE A 407 0.91 -21.77 18.43
CA PHE A 407 0.73 -22.37 17.12
C PHE A 407 1.32 -21.49 16.01
N ALA A 408 1.73 -22.14 14.93
CA ALA A 408 2.24 -21.55 13.71
C ALA A 408 1.66 -22.27 12.51
N LEU A 409 1.71 -21.65 11.33
CA LEU A 409 1.43 -22.35 10.08
C LEU A 409 2.66 -23.21 9.69
N ASN A 410 2.43 -24.35 9.04
CA ASN A 410 3.50 -25.25 8.62
C ASN A 410 3.51 -25.50 7.11
N SER A 411 4.70 -25.66 6.55
CA SER A 411 4.92 -25.94 5.13
C SER A 411 5.19 -27.43 4.85
N ARG A 412 4.87 -28.34 5.78
CA ARG A 412 5.41 -29.72 5.83
C ARG A 412 4.96 -30.60 4.65
N ASP A 413 3.70 -30.47 4.25
CA ASP A 413 3.06 -31.44 3.33
C ASP A 413 2.84 -30.90 1.92
N ASN A 414 2.74 -29.58 1.76
CA ASN A 414 2.53 -28.93 0.48
C ASN A 414 3.06 -27.48 0.55
N GLN A 415 3.90 -27.07 -0.41
CA GLN A 415 4.41 -25.70 -0.48
C GLN A 415 3.33 -24.66 -0.81
N HIS A 416 2.17 -25.09 -1.31
CA HIS A 416 1.05 -24.22 -1.67
C HIS A 416 -0.08 -24.22 -0.65
N LYS A 417 -0.02 -25.08 0.37
CA LYS A 417 -1.11 -25.21 1.35
C LYS A 417 -0.56 -25.52 2.73
N GLU A 418 -0.64 -24.53 3.61
CA GLU A 418 -0.06 -24.63 4.92
C GLU A 418 -0.93 -25.44 5.90
N GLY A 419 -0.28 -26.22 6.75
CA GLY A 419 -0.86 -26.91 7.90
C GLY A 419 -0.71 -26.14 9.20
N LEU A 420 -0.81 -26.82 10.34
CA LEU A 420 -0.56 -26.24 11.68
C LEU A 420 0.57 -26.95 12.42
N TRP A 421 1.45 -26.18 13.03
CA TRP A 421 2.25 -26.61 14.17
C TRP A 421 1.55 -26.21 15.46
N VAL A 422 1.41 -27.14 16.41
CA VAL A 422 0.88 -26.85 17.75
C VAL A 422 1.84 -27.38 18.80
N VAL A 423 2.25 -26.52 19.72
CA VAL A 423 3.02 -26.90 20.92
C VAL A 423 2.18 -26.73 22.17
N THR A 424 2.29 -27.67 23.10
CA THR A 424 1.59 -27.61 24.39
C THR A 424 2.58 -27.53 25.55
N PRO A 425 2.17 -26.94 26.69
CA PRO A 425 3.03 -26.81 27.86
C PRO A 425 3.39 -28.14 28.52
N THR A 426 2.67 -29.21 28.18
CA THR A 426 2.89 -30.57 28.68
C THR A 426 3.99 -31.32 27.93
N GLY A 427 4.70 -30.66 27.00
CA GLY A 427 5.81 -31.27 26.25
C GLY A 427 5.34 -32.05 25.03
N LYS A 428 4.32 -31.54 24.33
CA LYS A 428 3.81 -32.14 23.10
C LYS A 428 4.00 -31.19 21.93
N LEU A 429 4.48 -31.74 20.82
CA LEU A 429 4.44 -31.11 19.49
C LEU A 429 3.47 -31.88 18.62
N GLU A 430 2.61 -31.20 17.88
CA GLU A 430 1.68 -31.81 16.92
C GLU A 430 1.76 -31.09 15.56
N ALA A 431 1.75 -31.90 14.50
CA ALA A 431 1.63 -31.44 13.12
C ALA A 431 0.24 -31.78 12.59
N TYR A 432 -0.40 -30.82 11.94
CA TYR A 432 -1.66 -30.99 11.25
C TYR A 432 -1.49 -30.62 9.78
N SER A 433 -2.08 -31.41 8.87
CA SER A 433 -2.19 -31.02 7.46
C SER A 433 -3.51 -30.30 7.22
N SER A 434 -3.52 -29.39 6.25
CA SER A 434 -4.76 -28.79 5.78
C SER A 434 -5.47 -29.67 4.75
N LEU A 435 -6.78 -29.84 4.95
CA LEU A 435 -7.75 -30.52 4.09
C LEU A 435 -8.66 -29.48 3.43
N ALA A 436 -9.52 -29.89 2.49
CA ALA A 436 -10.44 -28.96 1.82
C ALA A 436 -11.25 -28.09 2.81
N ASN A 437 -11.71 -28.68 3.93
CA ASN A 437 -12.58 -28.02 4.91
C ASN A 437 -12.07 -28.13 6.36
N GLY A 438 -10.75 -28.23 6.59
CA GLY A 438 -10.26 -28.29 7.97
C GLY A 438 -8.83 -28.77 8.15
N PHE A 439 -8.46 -29.06 9.39
CA PHE A 439 -7.14 -29.59 9.73
C PHE A 439 -7.23 -31.00 10.29
N THR A 440 -6.33 -31.89 9.85
CA THR A 440 -6.23 -33.24 10.40
C THR A 440 -4.86 -33.48 11.01
N LYS A 441 -4.83 -34.05 12.22
CA LYS A 441 -3.57 -34.36 12.88
C LYS A 441 -2.85 -35.46 12.11
N LYS A 442 -1.60 -35.22 11.75
CA LYS A 442 -0.72 -36.21 11.12
C LYS A 442 0.17 -36.90 12.13
N GLN A 443 0.80 -36.11 12.99
CA GLN A 443 1.87 -36.63 13.81
C GLN A 443 1.95 -35.88 15.13
N SER A 444 2.46 -36.56 16.15
CA SER A 444 2.69 -36.01 17.47
C SER A 444 4.00 -36.54 18.03
N TRP A 445 4.75 -35.67 18.68
CA TRP A 445 6.02 -35.98 19.32
C TRP A 445 6.02 -35.50 20.77
N LYS A 446 6.87 -36.15 21.57
CA LYS A 446 7.25 -35.65 22.89
C LYS A 446 8.43 -34.70 22.75
N ILE A 447 8.32 -33.54 23.36
CA ILE A 447 9.37 -32.52 23.46
C ILE A 447 9.51 -32.09 24.92
N PRO A 448 10.58 -31.38 25.32
CA PRO A 448 10.68 -30.84 26.67
C PRO A 448 9.47 -29.96 27.02
N ALA A 449 8.90 -30.18 28.20
CA ALA A 449 7.76 -29.41 28.69
C ALA A 449 8.17 -27.95 28.96
N ASN A 450 7.59 -27.02 28.20
CA ASN A 450 7.83 -25.58 28.30
C ASN A 450 6.55 -24.83 27.99
N ARG A 451 6.32 -23.70 28.65
CA ARG A 451 5.21 -22.78 28.30
C ARG A 451 5.69 -21.79 27.25
N TRP A 452 5.02 -21.74 26.10
CA TRP A 452 5.39 -20.96 24.93
C TRP A 452 4.55 -19.69 24.84
N TYR A 453 5.18 -18.58 24.47
CA TYR A 453 4.53 -17.30 24.18
C TYR A 453 4.10 -17.21 22.71
N ASP A 454 5.00 -17.58 21.80
CA ASP A 454 4.84 -17.59 20.35
C ASP A 454 5.48 -18.85 19.75
N LEU A 455 5.24 -19.08 18.46
CA LEU A 455 5.83 -20.17 17.70
C LEU A 455 6.05 -19.73 16.26
N TYR A 456 7.18 -20.10 15.70
CA TYR A 456 7.60 -19.82 14.33
C TYR A 456 8.14 -21.10 13.70
N GLU A 457 7.82 -21.31 12.42
CA GLU A 457 8.51 -22.27 11.56
C GLU A 457 9.67 -21.56 10.86
N LEU A 458 10.85 -22.17 10.86
CA LEU A 458 12.00 -21.75 10.06
C LEU A 458 12.33 -22.88 9.09
N ARG A 459 11.78 -22.79 7.87
CA ARG A 459 12.00 -23.77 6.81
C ARG A 459 13.49 -23.88 6.47
N GLN A 460 13.94 -25.10 6.22
CA GLN A 460 15.29 -25.41 5.75
C GLN A 460 15.25 -25.95 4.32
N PRO A 461 16.35 -25.82 3.54
CA PRO A 461 16.35 -26.16 2.12
C PRO A 461 16.09 -27.64 1.82
N ASN A 462 16.40 -28.51 2.79
CA ASN A 462 16.29 -29.97 2.67
C ASN A 462 14.92 -30.52 3.12
N GLY A 463 13.93 -29.65 3.38
CA GLY A 463 12.61 -30.03 3.88
C GLY A 463 12.53 -30.21 5.40
N ASP A 464 13.65 -30.04 6.11
CA ASP A 464 13.63 -29.93 7.57
C ASP A 464 13.04 -28.60 8.00
N CYS A 465 12.65 -28.49 9.26
CA CYS A 465 12.33 -27.21 9.85
C CYS A 465 12.84 -27.09 11.28
N ILE A 466 13.11 -25.85 11.67
CA ILE A 466 13.34 -25.48 13.06
C ILE A 466 12.06 -24.83 13.55
N LEU A 467 11.50 -25.32 14.65
CA LEU A 467 10.43 -24.62 15.34
C LEU A 467 11.05 -23.86 16.50
N ALA A 468 10.78 -22.57 16.56
CA ALA A 468 11.37 -21.67 17.54
C ALA A 468 10.31 -20.76 18.13
N GLY A 469 10.53 -20.30 19.36
CA GLY A 469 9.60 -19.41 20.04
C GLY A 469 10.11 -19.02 21.42
N GLN A 470 9.49 -18.02 22.01
CA GLN A 470 9.84 -17.51 23.32
C GLN A 470 9.16 -18.32 24.41
N SER A 471 9.84 -18.49 25.55
CA SER A 471 9.18 -18.89 26.79
C SER A 471 8.10 -17.86 27.18
N ILE A 472 7.10 -18.28 27.95
CA ILE A 472 5.94 -17.44 28.31
C ILE A 472 6.32 -16.14 29.05
N ASP A 473 7.38 -16.19 29.85
CA ASP A 473 7.97 -15.05 30.55
C ASP A 473 8.90 -14.20 29.65
N ARG A 474 9.04 -14.62 28.39
CA ARG A 474 9.95 -14.07 27.38
C ARG A 474 11.35 -13.93 27.95
N SER A 475 11.88 -14.97 28.61
CA SER A 475 13.26 -15.01 29.15
C SER A 475 14.19 -15.89 28.33
N GLN A 476 13.67 -16.90 27.62
CA GLN A 476 14.45 -17.87 26.82
C GLN A 476 13.92 -18.02 25.40
N LEU A 477 14.81 -18.33 24.46
CA LEU A 477 14.47 -18.82 23.12
C LEU A 477 14.47 -20.34 23.17
N LEU A 478 13.28 -20.90 23.02
CA LEU A 478 13.03 -22.33 22.94
C LEU A 478 13.14 -22.78 21.49
N GLY A 479 13.49 -24.04 21.28
CA GLY A 479 13.51 -24.59 19.93
C GLY A 479 13.51 -26.10 19.87
N VAL A 480 13.01 -26.61 18.76
CA VAL A 480 13.12 -28.02 18.37
C VAL A 480 13.45 -28.11 16.88
N TYR A 481 14.33 -29.03 16.52
CA TYR A 481 14.65 -29.34 15.14
C TYR A 481 13.87 -30.56 14.69
N VAL A 482 13.19 -30.45 13.55
CA VAL A 482 12.39 -31.51 12.96
C VAL A 482 13.10 -32.01 11.70
N HIS A 483 13.47 -33.29 11.70
CA HIS A 483 14.12 -33.96 10.57
C HIS A 483 13.33 -35.21 10.21
N GLY A 484 12.59 -35.16 9.09
CA GLY A 484 11.64 -36.20 8.72
C GLY A 484 10.63 -36.48 9.84
N ASN A 485 10.69 -37.67 10.44
CA ASN A 485 9.84 -38.08 11.56
C ASN A 485 10.48 -37.94 12.94
N GLU A 486 11.72 -37.46 13.02
CA GLU A 486 12.44 -37.24 14.27
C GLU A 486 12.35 -35.79 14.73
N VAL A 487 12.33 -35.60 16.05
CA VAL A 487 12.39 -34.28 16.68
C VAL A 487 13.49 -34.27 17.72
N LYS A 488 14.40 -33.31 17.61
CA LYS A 488 15.52 -33.12 18.53
C LYS A 488 15.37 -31.77 19.24
N PRO A 489 15.38 -31.72 20.58
CA PRO A 489 15.31 -30.46 21.30
C PRO A 489 16.58 -29.63 21.08
N ILE A 490 16.41 -28.32 20.95
CA ILE A 490 17.51 -27.35 20.91
C ILE A 490 17.68 -26.80 22.32
N LYS A 491 18.92 -26.74 22.81
CA LYS A 491 19.24 -26.16 24.11
C LYS A 491 18.71 -24.71 24.17
N PRO A 492 17.85 -24.37 25.16
CA PRO A 492 17.30 -23.02 25.25
C PRO A 492 18.39 -21.96 25.37
N TYR A 493 18.24 -20.86 24.64
CA TYR A 493 19.12 -19.71 24.75
C TYR A 493 18.52 -18.71 25.74
N THR A 494 19.23 -18.41 26.82
CA THR A 494 18.82 -17.37 27.78
C THR A 494 19.26 -16.01 27.28
N PHE A 495 18.30 -15.13 27.05
CA PHE A 495 18.58 -13.78 26.58
C PHE A 495 19.10 -12.89 27.73
N ARG A 496 19.94 -11.91 27.38
CA ARG A 496 20.65 -11.07 28.35
C ARG A 496 19.80 -9.96 28.99
N THR A 497 18.68 -9.55 28.38
CA THR A 497 17.84 -8.42 28.83
C THR A 497 16.36 -8.76 28.76
N SER A 498 15.54 -8.26 29.69
CA SER A 498 14.08 -8.50 29.75
C SER A 498 13.24 -7.53 28.90
N SER A 499 13.84 -6.71 28.04
CA SER A 499 13.14 -5.77 27.15
C SER A 499 12.27 -6.52 26.12
N SER A 500 11.36 -5.81 25.46
CA SER A 500 10.52 -6.39 24.40
C SER A 500 11.40 -7.05 23.32
N ARG A 501 11.05 -8.29 22.97
CA ARG A 501 11.74 -9.16 22.02
C ARG A 501 10.77 -9.51 20.90
N ASP A 502 10.80 -8.67 19.89
CA ASP A 502 10.03 -8.85 18.68
C ASP A 502 10.85 -9.73 17.74
N LEU A 503 10.58 -11.03 17.76
CA LEU A 503 11.26 -11.99 16.90
C LEU A 503 10.72 -11.90 15.48
N ILE A 504 11.62 -11.89 14.51
CA ILE A 504 11.28 -11.68 13.11
C ILE A 504 11.75 -12.89 12.32
N VAL A 505 10.83 -13.51 11.58
CA VAL A 505 11.16 -14.52 10.57
C VAL A 505 11.53 -13.79 9.29
N ARG A 506 12.70 -14.11 8.74
CA ARG A 506 13.20 -13.53 7.48
C ARG A 506 13.39 -14.63 6.45
N ASN A 507 12.85 -14.44 5.26
CA ASN A 507 13.06 -15.34 4.12
C ASN A 507 14.44 -15.06 3.53
N VAL A 508 15.36 -16.03 3.62
CA VAL A 508 16.71 -15.87 3.09
C VAL A 508 16.70 -16.18 1.60
N LYS A 509 16.91 -15.15 0.80
CA LYS A 509 16.78 -15.22 -0.67
C LYS A 509 17.77 -16.20 -1.27
N ASN A 510 17.31 -16.86 -2.35
CA ASN A 510 18.03 -17.88 -3.12
C ASN A 510 18.51 -19.11 -2.33
N GLN A 511 18.11 -19.25 -1.07
CA GLN A 511 18.52 -20.36 -0.23
C GLN A 511 17.34 -21.26 0.18
N ASN A 512 16.09 -20.88 -0.17
CA ASN A 512 14.88 -21.57 0.27
C ASN A 512 14.91 -21.94 1.77
N ARG A 513 15.43 -21.01 2.59
CA ARG A 513 15.48 -21.13 4.04
C ARG A 513 14.90 -19.89 4.70
N GLN A 514 14.48 -20.06 5.94
CA GLN A 514 14.11 -18.97 6.82
C GLN A 514 15.08 -18.86 7.98
N SER A 515 15.30 -17.63 8.42
CA SER A 515 16.13 -17.29 9.56
C SER A 515 15.28 -16.57 10.62
N LEU A 516 15.72 -16.65 11.87
CA LEU A 516 15.10 -15.95 12.98
C LEU A 516 16.01 -14.83 13.46
N LEU A 517 15.48 -13.62 13.51
CA LEU A 517 16.21 -12.42 13.84
C LEU A 517 15.63 -11.75 15.08
N LEU A 518 16.50 -11.06 15.80
CA LEU A 518 16.12 -10.09 16.82
C LEU A 518 16.92 -8.81 16.60
N PHE A 519 16.22 -7.71 16.33
CA PHE A 519 16.79 -6.38 16.23
C PHE A 519 16.70 -5.64 17.55
N LYS A 520 17.72 -4.84 17.84
CA LYS A 520 17.66 -3.88 18.94
C LYS A 520 16.75 -2.72 18.52
N GLU A 521 15.79 -2.38 19.39
CA GLU A 521 14.85 -1.28 19.17
C GLU A 521 15.58 0.01 18.76
N ASN A 522 15.01 0.73 17.79
CA ASN A 522 15.53 2.01 17.27
C ASN A 522 16.93 1.95 16.64
N THR A 523 17.40 0.76 16.24
CA THR A 523 18.70 0.62 15.55
C THR A 523 18.56 -0.20 14.27
N SER A 524 19.64 -0.34 13.54
CA SER A 524 19.76 -1.21 12.34
C SER A 524 20.60 -2.46 12.63
N GLN A 525 20.84 -2.73 13.91
CA GLN A 525 21.70 -3.79 14.40
C GLN A 525 20.86 -4.89 15.05
N GLY A 526 21.16 -6.13 14.69
CA GLY A 526 20.46 -7.31 15.19
C GLY A 526 21.35 -8.52 15.30
N VAL A 527 20.73 -9.64 15.66
CA VAL A 527 21.34 -10.96 15.67
C VAL A 527 20.46 -11.96 14.94
N GLU A 528 21.07 -12.82 14.14
CA GLU A 528 20.48 -14.04 13.59
C GLU A 528 20.74 -15.20 14.54
N PHE A 529 19.68 -15.95 14.85
CA PHE A 529 19.77 -17.20 15.59
C PHE A 529 19.97 -18.35 14.60
N GLU A 530 21.19 -18.85 14.54
CA GLU A 530 21.55 -20.01 13.74
C GLU A 530 21.58 -21.27 14.61
N LEU A 531 21.10 -22.40 14.09
CA LEU A 531 21.18 -23.68 14.78
C LEU A 531 22.51 -24.39 14.47
N ASP A 532 23.33 -24.62 15.50
CA ASP A 532 24.37 -25.63 15.46
C ASP A 532 23.72 -27.02 15.55
N LYS A 533 23.64 -27.72 14.40
CA LYS A 533 23.01 -29.05 14.32
C LYS A 533 23.80 -30.16 15.03
N THR A 534 25.08 -29.94 15.32
CA THR A 534 25.93 -30.93 16.00
C THR A 534 25.75 -30.82 17.51
N ALA A 535 25.85 -29.61 18.05
CA ALA A 535 25.70 -29.34 19.47
C ALA A 535 24.23 -29.14 19.90
N MET A 536 23.31 -29.02 18.94
CA MET A 536 21.88 -28.72 19.15
C MET A 536 21.68 -27.49 20.03
N GLN A 537 22.32 -26.38 19.65
CA GLN A 537 22.29 -25.11 20.36
C GLN A 537 22.25 -23.91 19.41
N TRP A 538 21.84 -22.76 19.92
CA TRP A 538 21.80 -21.52 19.16
C TRP A 538 23.17 -20.83 19.11
N ASN A 539 23.63 -20.52 17.91
CA ASN A 539 24.70 -19.58 17.63
C ASN A 539 24.09 -18.22 17.24
N LEU A 540 24.83 -17.15 17.54
CA LEU A 540 24.41 -15.78 17.27
C LEU A 540 25.33 -15.16 16.23
N ASN A 541 24.79 -14.83 15.07
CA ASN A 541 25.51 -14.08 14.05
C ASN A 541 25.03 -12.63 14.09
N LYS A 542 25.96 -11.67 14.04
CA LYS A 542 25.60 -10.25 14.00
C LYS A 542 25.02 -9.93 12.63
N VAL A 543 23.96 -9.12 12.62
CA VAL A 543 23.33 -8.62 11.40
C VAL A 543 23.31 -7.10 11.46
N PHE A 544 23.67 -6.47 10.35
CA PHE A 544 23.62 -5.03 10.14
C PHE A 544 22.83 -4.76 8.86
N LEU A 545 21.91 -3.81 8.91
CA LEU A 545 21.17 -3.31 7.75
C LEU A 545 21.67 -1.91 7.42
N ASP A 546 21.93 -1.63 6.15
CA ASP A 546 22.35 -0.30 5.69
C ASP A 546 21.15 0.66 5.60
N ILE A 547 20.55 0.95 6.76
CA ILE A 547 19.50 1.96 6.94
C ILE A 547 19.85 2.82 8.18
N PRO A 548 19.38 4.07 8.25
CA PRO A 548 19.62 4.94 9.41
C PRO A 548 19.17 4.33 10.74
N GLU A 549 19.92 4.63 11.81
CA GLU A 549 19.48 4.33 13.18
C GLU A 549 18.43 5.37 13.62
N GLU A 550 17.18 4.95 13.75
CA GLU A 550 16.07 5.85 14.08
C GLU A 550 14.92 5.09 14.76
N LEU A 551 13.94 5.84 15.28
CA LEU A 551 12.80 5.28 16.02
C LEU A 551 12.03 4.23 15.21
N GLY A 552 11.72 3.13 15.89
CA GLY A 552 10.80 2.12 15.40
C GLY A 552 11.37 0.71 15.31
N ASN A 553 10.46 -0.22 15.05
CA ASN A 553 10.75 -1.63 14.87
C ASN A 553 10.73 -2.00 13.38
N ILE A 554 11.49 -3.03 13.03
CA ILE A 554 11.72 -3.46 11.66
C ILE A 554 10.80 -4.63 11.31
N ARG A 555 10.28 -4.63 10.08
CA ARG A 555 9.66 -5.76 9.41
C ARG A 555 10.25 -5.89 8.02
N PHE A 556 10.27 -7.11 7.52
CA PHE A 556 10.70 -7.43 6.16
C PHE A 556 9.51 -7.92 5.34
N GLY A 557 9.53 -7.62 4.05
CA GLY A 557 8.57 -8.10 3.07
C GLY A 557 9.01 -7.70 1.66
N ASP A 558 8.48 -8.35 0.63
CA ASP A 558 8.68 -7.96 -0.78
C ASP A 558 7.51 -7.07 -1.20
N PHE A 559 7.57 -5.77 -0.87
CA PHE A 559 6.39 -4.90 -0.95
C PHE A 559 6.14 -4.35 -2.35
N ASN A 560 7.15 -4.38 -3.24
CA ASN A 560 7.03 -4.02 -4.64
C ASN A 560 6.93 -5.25 -5.58
N GLY A 561 7.18 -6.46 -5.07
CA GLY A 561 7.06 -7.71 -5.82
C GLY A 561 8.21 -7.93 -6.81
N ASP A 562 9.36 -7.31 -6.60
CA ASP A 562 10.53 -7.41 -7.49
C ASP A 562 11.41 -8.64 -7.16
N GLY A 563 11.02 -9.44 -6.16
CA GLY A 563 11.80 -10.57 -5.70
C GLY A 563 12.94 -10.18 -4.78
N LYS A 564 13.06 -8.91 -4.36
CA LYS A 564 13.98 -8.36 -3.33
C LYS A 564 13.21 -7.93 -2.08
N GLU A 565 13.92 -8.00 -0.96
CA GLU A 565 13.29 -7.87 0.36
C GLU A 565 13.46 -6.43 0.80
N ASP A 566 12.35 -5.78 1.10
CA ASP A 566 12.25 -4.43 1.58
C ASP A 566 12.15 -4.40 3.11
N ILE A 567 12.30 -3.21 3.67
CA ILE A 567 12.13 -2.95 5.10
C ILE A 567 10.99 -1.96 5.33
N LEU A 568 10.09 -2.34 6.24
CA LEU A 568 9.18 -1.43 6.90
C LEU A 568 9.75 -1.11 8.30
N ARG A 569 10.10 0.15 8.55
CA ARG A 569 10.38 0.63 9.91
C ARG A 569 9.17 1.38 10.45
N TYR A 570 8.63 0.92 11.57
CA TYR A 570 7.46 1.52 12.20
C TYR A 570 7.78 2.17 13.54
N ASP A 571 7.57 3.47 13.62
CA ASP A 571 7.65 4.26 14.84
C ASP A 571 6.28 4.28 15.55
N ALA A 572 6.13 3.41 16.56
CA ALA A 572 4.91 3.33 17.36
C ALA A 572 4.61 4.60 18.17
N LYS A 573 5.62 5.42 18.48
CA LYS A 573 5.44 6.64 19.26
C LYS A 573 4.78 7.73 18.42
N ASN A 574 5.26 7.91 17.20
CA ASN A 574 4.74 8.93 16.28
C ASN A 574 3.70 8.39 15.29
N MET A 575 3.41 7.09 15.33
CA MET A 575 2.52 6.39 14.38
C MET A 575 2.97 6.49 12.92
N THR A 576 4.24 6.78 12.66
CA THR A 576 4.78 6.91 11.30
C THR A 576 5.51 5.65 10.88
N SER A 577 5.56 5.43 9.57
CA SER A 577 6.26 4.30 8.96
C SER A 577 7.17 4.79 7.84
N ARG A 578 8.28 4.09 7.66
CA ARG A 578 9.21 4.30 6.55
C ARG A 578 9.37 3.01 5.78
N VAL A 579 9.37 3.12 4.46
CA VAL A 579 9.64 2.00 3.54
C VAL A 579 11.01 2.23 2.93
N TYR A 580 11.87 1.24 3.09
CA TYR A 580 13.19 1.18 2.50
C TYR A 580 13.20 0.05 1.48
N GLN A 581 13.33 0.39 0.20
CA GLN A 581 13.40 -0.59 -0.88
C GLN A 581 14.76 -1.26 -0.93
N GLY A 582 14.79 -2.58 -1.08
CA GLY A 582 16.01 -3.37 -1.20
C GLY A 582 16.64 -3.21 -2.58
N THR A 583 17.90 -2.80 -2.65
CA THR A 583 18.63 -2.69 -3.93
C THR A 583 19.46 -3.94 -4.20
N THR A 584 20.31 -4.31 -3.23
CA THR A 584 21.10 -5.54 -3.19
C THR A 584 21.03 -6.14 -1.78
N GLU A 585 21.82 -7.19 -1.49
CA GLU A 585 21.73 -7.88 -0.20
C GLU A 585 22.12 -6.95 0.98
N ASN A 586 21.15 -6.63 1.82
CA ASN A 586 21.25 -5.74 2.98
C ASN A 586 21.55 -4.26 2.66
N GLU A 587 21.45 -3.85 1.39
CA GLU A 587 21.50 -2.46 0.95
C GLU A 587 20.09 -1.96 0.62
N TYR A 588 19.79 -0.74 1.07
CA TYR A 588 18.44 -0.20 0.95
C TYR A 588 18.43 1.29 0.63
N GLN A 589 17.32 1.76 0.06
CA GLN A 589 17.07 3.18 -0.14
C GLN A 589 15.69 3.58 0.36
N LEU A 590 15.59 4.74 1.00
CA LEU A 590 14.29 5.27 1.44
C LEU A 590 13.39 5.53 0.23
N LEU A 591 12.23 4.87 0.18
CA LEU A 591 11.20 5.10 -0.82
C LEU A 591 10.19 6.13 -0.35
N SER A 592 9.59 5.89 0.82
CA SER A 592 8.45 6.67 1.31
C SER A 592 8.40 6.73 2.84
N VAL A 593 7.81 7.82 3.32
CA VAL A 593 7.41 8.04 4.71
C VAL A 593 5.91 8.25 4.72
N PHE A 594 5.18 7.47 5.52
CA PHE A 594 3.72 7.51 5.56
C PHE A 594 3.16 7.32 6.97
N GLY A 595 1.88 7.63 7.12
CA GLY A 595 1.11 7.51 8.36
C GLY A 595 0.74 8.86 8.98
N PRO A 596 -0.11 8.86 10.02
CA PRO A 596 -0.54 7.70 10.81
C PRO A 596 -1.52 6.74 10.12
N TRP A 597 -1.37 5.44 10.39
CA TRP A 597 -2.34 4.42 9.98
C TRP A 597 -2.43 3.25 10.96
N GLY A 598 -3.67 2.82 11.24
CA GLY A 598 -4.01 1.74 12.16
C GLY A 598 -3.87 2.10 13.64
N LYS A 599 -4.11 1.14 14.52
CA LYS A 599 -3.96 1.33 15.97
C LYS A 599 -2.55 1.01 16.43
N ALA A 600 -2.02 1.82 17.36
CA ALA A 600 -0.63 1.77 17.80
C ALA A 600 -0.24 0.47 18.52
N ASN A 601 -1.15 -0.07 19.32
CA ASN A 601 -0.89 -1.10 20.33
C ASN A 601 -1.04 -2.51 19.75
N GLY A 602 -0.02 -3.08 19.11
CA GLY A 602 -0.12 -4.45 18.62
C GLY A 602 1.03 -4.91 17.75
N ARG A 603 0.82 -6.04 17.07
CA ARG A 603 1.78 -6.56 16.10
C ARG A 603 1.45 -6.06 14.69
N ILE A 604 2.51 -5.90 13.90
CA ILE A 604 2.43 -5.77 12.45
C ILE A 604 2.55 -7.18 11.87
N VAL A 605 1.57 -7.54 11.04
CA VAL A 605 1.59 -8.75 10.21
C VAL A 605 1.98 -8.33 8.80
N VAL A 606 2.87 -9.10 8.18
CA VAL A 606 3.28 -8.94 6.78
C VAL A 606 2.94 -10.24 6.05
N ALA A 607 2.23 -10.14 4.95
CA ALA A 607 1.83 -11.25 4.08
C ALA A 607 1.24 -10.69 2.78
N ASP A 608 1.22 -11.47 1.70
CA ASP A 608 0.42 -11.18 0.50
C ASP A 608 -1.07 -11.48 0.80
N PHE A 609 -1.86 -10.46 1.14
CA PHE A 609 -3.26 -10.62 1.51
C PHE A 609 -4.15 -10.77 0.27
N ASP A 610 -3.94 -9.96 -0.76
CA ASP A 610 -4.80 -9.93 -1.96
C ASP A 610 -4.34 -10.87 -3.10
N GLY A 611 -3.20 -11.53 -2.93
CA GLY A 611 -2.64 -12.49 -3.88
C GLY A 611 -2.01 -11.83 -5.09
N ASN A 612 -1.61 -10.56 -5.00
CA ASN A 612 -1.02 -9.81 -6.11
C ASN A 612 0.51 -10.04 -6.27
N GLY A 613 1.11 -10.86 -5.40
CA GLY A 613 2.54 -11.17 -5.39
C GLY A 613 3.39 -10.15 -4.65
N LYS A 614 2.79 -9.18 -3.97
CA LYS A 614 3.45 -8.21 -3.09
C LYS A 614 3.02 -8.47 -1.66
N ASP A 615 3.95 -8.31 -0.73
CA ASP A 615 3.61 -8.33 0.67
C ASP A 615 2.81 -7.06 1.05
N ASP A 616 1.72 -7.25 1.78
CA ASP A 616 0.91 -6.20 2.37
C ASP A 616 1.19 -6.10 3.88
N ILE A 617 0.50 -5.16 4.55
CA ILE A 617 0.60 -5.00 6.00
C ILE A 617 -0.76 -5.04 6.68
N ALA A 618 -0.78 -5.59 7.88
CA ALA A 618 -1.94 -5.51 8.76
C ALA A 618 -1.56 -5.20 10.21
N ARG A 619 -2.44 -4.46 10.88
CA ARG A 619 -2.37 -4.15 12.30
C ARG A 619 -3.30 -5.06 13.06
N TYR A 620 -2.74 -5.78 14.03
CA TYR A 620 -3.52 -6.57 14.98
C TYR A 620 -3.28 -6.07 16.40
N PRO A 621 -4.18 -5.22 16.92
CA PRO A 621 -4.00 -4.63 18.24
C PRO A 621 -4.25 -5.65 19.36
N SER A 622 -3.46 -5.59 20.41
CA SER A 622 -3.58 -6.52 21.56
C SER A 622 -4.85 -6.31 22.40
N ASP A 623 -5.48 -5.15 22.24
CA ASP A 623 -6.67 -4.70 22.95
C ASP A 623 -7.90 -4.57 22.05
N ASP A 624 -7.77 -4.90 20.75
CA ASP A 624 -8.84 -4.84 19.77
C ASP A 624 -9.04 -6.20 19.08
N ALA A 625 -10.30 -6.53 18.76
CA ALA A 625 -10.66 -7.79 18.13
C ALA A 625 -10.60 -7.72 16.60
N PHE A 626 -9.98 -6.67 16.05
CA PHE A 626 -9.96 -6.39 14.62
C PHE A 626 -8.55 -6.44 14.04
N LEU A 627 -8.47 -6.96 12.83
CA LEU A 627 -7.32 -6.88 11.96
C LEU A 627 -7.60 -5.78 10.92
N ASP A 628 -6.81 -4.71 10.94
CA ASP A 628 -6.88 -3.62 9.96
C ASP A 628 -5.81 -3.85 8.88
N VAL A 629 -6.21 -4.01 7.63
CA VAL A 629 -5.32 -4.35 6.50
C VAL A 629 -5.06 -3.12 5.63
N ALA A 630 -3.86 -2.97 5.10
CA ALA A 630 -3.51 -2.04 4.04
C ALA A 630 -2.67 -2.74 2.97
N LEU A 631 -3.10 -2.59 1.72
CA LEU A 631 -2.57 -3.33 0.57
C LEU A 631 -1.49 -2.55 -0.15
N SER A 632 -0.47 -3.24 -0.64
CA SER A 632 0.62 -2.68 -1.43
C SER A 632 0.39 -2.86 -2.91
N PHE A 633 0.56 -1.75 -3.64
CA PHE A 633 0.53 -1.70 -5.09
C PHE A 633 1.75 -0.95 -5.62
N GLN A 634 2.85 -0.97 -4.86
CA GLN A 634 4.10 -0.31 -5.22
C GLN A 634 4.60 -0.79 -6.59
N SER A 635 5.22 0.12 -7.33
CA SER A 635 5.89 -0.23 -8.58
C SER A 635 7.23 -0.90 -8.28
N GLN A 636 7.64 -1.84 -9.14
CA GLN A 636 8.93 -2.53 -8.99
C GLN A 636 10.12 -1.57 -9.11
N ASN A 637 10.04 -0.55 -9.98
CA ASN A 637 11.19 0.27 -10.37
C ASN A 637 10.97 1.78 -10.11
N ALA A 638 10.40 2.17 -8.97
CA ALA A 638 10.06 3.57 -8.66
C ALA A 638 11.20 4.61 -8.83
N LYS A 639 12.47 4.18 -8.92
CA LYS A 639 13.67 5.05 -8.96
C LYS A 639 14.55 4.87 -10.21
N GLU A 640 14.18 4.00 -11.15
CA GLU A 640 14.84 3.91 -12.47
C GLU A 640 14.20 4.90 -13.44
#